data_AF-A0A924ICT6-F1
#
_entry.id   AF-A0A924ICT6-F1
#
_cell.length_a   1.000
_cell.length_b   1.000
_cell.length_c   1.000
_cell.angle_alpha   90.00
_cell.angle_beta   90.00
_cell.angle_gamma   90.00
#
_symmetry.space_group_name_H-M   'P 1'
#
loop_
_entity.id
_entity.type
_entity.pdbx_description
1 polymer ?
#
loop_
_entity_poly.entity_id
_entity_poly.type
_entity_poly.pdbx_seq_one_letter_code
_entity_poly.pdbx_strand_id
1 'polypeptide(L)'
;MKFIYLFIILFTTAVESYASADTVMVPLQRRYFHDKVDAQQKMCDKADGKLDSNLRAGSNEEINLRLTDVLYRKVDALQDWVESNDQVSNNNEKIRFLSYIENVLRDFRIGWKKKEITLFEFPGLIDNFEAILKVQAKGESMAPLIQSIPYNIARINTSVFFDNIGFRESKNILYQKYCVANPDKILQTIRPYVTEPFADSLIALACQANPVQLYSYAQSSSSPEGRLIHRSNNSMVMAVAKLSRTSNALFYFPFLDDLLSGRKTVDSIRRYVDGERGYDSVGYFKLLVRTEIEYYTRMTAQNRDTPIAMFGANGLREVLRGKALEHFIMPINALHEQSNLLVRMKAIEPLSAEELYYMMVMGENDIYTSSYKHSFNRMLQKMGANPRGDSLLLSVNFDYFKKFIKMAANYNKLDTFIRSMPAANSEALMKYFVANLDKGNNLEDATDVADSYSSINDKKLLTTILNNVMQNEQQSITDGNSKGSIIYGLLNEIFLSADSTNKIDLTTSLGIPSIYEIENKNLRDDSGRIVQQVFFYGDDDGKLHFPGFINSFSSKEWRVIQKKEWYEIRSLKGNVWIFVNRPLDNDANLDDSAQVHLNRYMESLDLHPSVIVHRGHSYWLPGTIDRMPGDAKIVVLGSCGGYKNLNQILDICPDAHIISTKEIGTGQITQPIQNYLSQSMLTGSKIVWKDMWSILSKTFSKDPSREKRDSWDDYIPPYKNLAAIFIKAYNKKLESL
;
A
#
# COMPACT_ATOMS: atom_id res chain seq x y z
N MET A 1 71.71 19.11 60.55
CA MET A 1 71.54 20.46 61.14
C MET A 1 71.58 21.49 60.01
N LYS A 2 70.57 22.39 59.98
CA LYS A 2 70.54 23.72 59.28
C LYS A 2 70.63 23.72 57.73
N PHE A 3 69.56 24.01 56.99
CA PHE A 3 68.96 25.32 56.62
C PHE A 3 69.33 25.71 55.18
N ILE A 4 68.31 25.90 54.33
CA ILE A 4 68.02 27.06 53.45
C ILE A 4 67.15 26.59 52.26
N TYR A 5 65.92 27.11 52.20
CA TYR A 5 65.03 27.09 51.05
C TYR A 5 65.21 28.40 50.28
N LEU A 6 65.27 28.36 48.94
CA LEU A 6 65.20 29.54 48.07
C LEU A 6 63.97 29.41 47.17
N PHE A 7 63.03 30.34 47.32
CA PHE A 7 61.82 30.50 46.52
C PHE A 7 62.01 31.75 45.64
N ILE A 8 61.81 31.64 44.33
CA ILE A 8 61.78 32.78 43.41
C ILE A 8 60.32 33.02 43.03
N ILE A 9 59.80 34.18 43.46
CA ILE A 9 58.51 34.76 43.05
C ILE A 9 58.85 35.95 42.13
N LEU A 10 58.36 35.93 40.89
CA LEU A 10 58.41 37.08 39.98
C LEU A 10 56.98 37.57 39.76
N PHE A 11 56.69 38.77 40.28
CA PHE A 11 55.47 39.53 40.09
C PHE A 11 55.38 40.02 38.63
N THR A 12 54.28 39.68 37.93
CA THR A 12 53.86 40.36 36.71
C THR A 12 52.68 41.27 37.03
N THR A 13 52.83 42.54 36.66
CA THR A 13 51.88 43.63 36.81
C THR A 13 50.63 43.39 35.95
N ALA A 14 49.45 43.51 36.57
CA ALA A 14 48.16 43.50 35.91
C ALA A 14 47.97 44.78 35.08
N VAL A 15 47.68 44.60 33.79
CA VAL A 15 47.01 45.61 32.96
C VAL A 15 45.56 45.16 32.89
N GLU A 16 44.66 45.93 33.51
CA GLU A 16 43.22 45.74 33.36
C GLU A 16 42.80 46.22 31.97
N SER A 17 42.59 45.27 31.06
CA SER A 17 41.83 45.51 29.83
C SER A 17 40.34 45.54 30.20
N TYR A 18 39.74 46.73 30.20
CA TYR A 18 38.29 46.88 30.22
C TYR A 18 37.73 46.37 28.88
N ALA A 19 36.95 45.30 28.91
CA ALA A 19 36.10 44.90 27.80
C ALA A 19 34.95 45.92 27.68
N SER A 20 34.92 46.70 26.60
CA SER A 20 33.74 47.49 26.22
C SER A 20 32.61 46.52 25.91
N ALA A 21 31.47 46.67 26.60
CA ALA A 21 30.25 46.00 26.19
C ALA A 21 29.76 46.64 24.87
N ASP A 22 29.89 45.92 23.76
CA ASP A 22 29.30 46.25 22.46
C ASP A 22 27.77 46.11 22.53
N THR A 23 27.07 47.07 23.13
CA THR A 23 25.60 47.07 23.09
C THR A 23 25.14 48.34 22.38
N VAL A 24 24.50 48.17 21.22
CA VAL A 24 23.91 49.30 20.47
C VAL A 24 22.84 49.96 21.33
N MET A 25 22.91 51.28 21.49
CA MET A 25 21.94 52.04 22.30
C MET A 25 20.58 52.10 21.62
N VAL A 26 19.63 51.26 22.04
CA VAL A 26 18.26 51.22 21.51
C VAL A 26 17.40 52.36 22.09
N PRO A 27 16.88 53.29 21.26
CA PRO A 27 16.00 54.36 21.73
C PRO A 27 14.70 53.84 22.33
N LEU A 28 14.18 54.55 23.33
CA LEU A 28 13.02 54.12 24.13
C LEU A 28 11.79 53.75 23.26
N GLN A 29 11.56 54.49 22.17
CA GLN A 29 10.43 54.27 21.26
C GLN A 29 10.50 52.94 20.48
N ARG A 30 11.68 52.31 20.39
CA ARG A 30 11.89 51.06 19.64
C ARG A 30 12.09 49.83 20.52
N ARG A 31 12.31 50.00 21.83
CA ARG A 31 12.50 48.87 22.76
C ARG A 31 11.39 47.83 22.68
N TYR A 32 10.14 48.27 22.57
CA TYR A 32 8.99 47.38 22.41
C TYR A 32 9.09 46.44 21.20
N PHE A 33 9.74 46.87 20.11
CA PHE A 33 9.90 46.05 18.91
C PHE A 33 11.07 45.07 19.03
N HIS A 34 12.13 45.43 19.75
CA HIS A 34 13.18 44.49 20.15
C HIS A 34 12.61 43.42 21.11
N ASP A 35 11.85 43.83 22.12
CA ASP A 35 11.18 42.91 23.06
C ASP A 35 10.28 41.88 22.35
N LYS A 36 9.67 42.25 21.22
CA LYS A 36 8.87 41.34 20.39
C LYS A 36 9.71 40.31 19.66
N VAL A 37 10.88 40.69 19.15
CA VAL A 37 11.82 39.76 18.52
C VAL A 37 12.31 38.76 19.57
N ASP A 38 12.73 39.26 20.74
CA ASP A 38 13.16 38.43 21.87
C ASP A 38 12.08 37.46 22.35
N ALA A 39 10.83 37.93 22.37
CA ALA A 39 9.68 37.08 22.67
C ALA A 39 9.51 35.97 21.62
N GLN A 40 9.71 36.25 20.32
CA GLN A 40 9.68 35.21 19.29
C GLN A 40 10.86 34.24 19.43
N GLN A 41 12.08 34.69 19.75
CA GLN A 41 13.23 33.80 20.00
C GLN A 41 12.91 32.80 21.11
N LYS A 42 12.42 33.28 22.27
CA LYS A 42 12.00 32.42 23.39
C LYS A 42 10.90 31.44 23.01
N MET A 43 9.95 31.85 22.17
CA MET A 43 8.88 30.97 21.71
C MET A 43 9.35 29.95 20.67
N CYS A 44 10.39 30.25 19.90
CA CYS A 44 11.05 29.30 19.00
C CYS A 44 11.87 28.27 19.77
N ASP A 45 12.65 28.70 20.77
CA ASP A 45 13.35 27.84 21.74
C ASP A 45 12.37 26.85 22.37
N LYS A 46 11.30 27.36 23.02
CA LYS A 46 10.23 26.55 23.60
C LYS A 46 9.57 25.55 22.65
N ALA A 47 9.64 25.77 21.34
CA ALA A 47 8.94 24.91 20.38
C ALA A 47 9.59 23.52 20.22
N ASP A 48 10.82 23.29 20.71
CA ASP A 48 11.41 21.95 20.83
C ASP A 48 10.94 21.16 22.07
N GLY A 49 10.14 21.80 22.94
CA GLY A 49 9.63 21.24 24.18
C GLY A 49 10.30 21.77 25.45
N LYS A 50 11.39 22.54 25.35
CA LYS A 50 12.10 23.12 26.49
C LYS A 50 12.41 24.60 26.25
N LEU A 51 12.41 25.39 27.32
CA LEU A 51 12.88 26.78 27.29
C LEU A 51 14.20 26.79 28.06
N ASP A 52 15.29 26.44 27.38
CA ASP A 52 16.61 26.29 28.01
C ASP A 52 17.73 27.02 27.25
N SER A 53 17.37 27.94 26.36
CA SER A 53 18.29 28.69 25.48
C SER A 53 19.07 27.80 24.51
N ASN A 54 18.57 26.59 24.21
CA ASN A 54 19.13 25.73 23.18
C ASN A 54 18.02 25.18 22.29
N LEU A 55 18.10 25.43 20.99
CA LEU A 55 17.17 24.87 20.01
C LEU A 55 17.66 23.49 19.53
N ARG A 56 16.94 22.41 19.86
CA ARG A 56 17.39 21.04 19.58
C ARG A 56 16.61 20.35 18.45
N ALA A 57 17.34 19.77 17.51
CA ALA A 57 16.80 18.94 16.42
C ALA A 57 16.94 17.42 16.68
N GLY A 58 17.81 17.01 17.61
CA GLY A 58 18.08 15.62 17.92
C GLY A 58 19.29 15.45 18.84
N SER A 59 19.94 14.29 18.78
CA SER A 59 21.10 13.95 19.61
C SER A 59 22.44 14.51 19.13
N ASN A 60 22.49 15.13 17.94
CA ASN A 60 23.72 15.71 17.40
C ASN A 60 23.94 17.13 17.95
N GLU A 61 24.93 17.27 18.82
CA GLU A 61 25.23 18.53 19.53
C GLU A 61 25.71 19.65 18.60
N GLU A 62 26.50 19.33 17.57
CA GLU A 62 27.00 20.35 16.61
C GLU A 62 25.85 21.01 15.85
N ILE A 63 24.85 20.22 15.47
CA ILE A 63 23.63 20.72 14.81
C ILE A 63 22.83 21.61 15.77
N ASN A 64 22.66 21.19 17.03
CA ASN A 64 21.93 21.96 18.04
C ASN A 64 22.62 23.30 18.34
N LEU A 65 23.95 23.32 18.45
CA LEU A 65 24.74 24.55 18.65
C LEU A 65 24.58 25.51 17.47
N ARG A 66 24.62 25.01 16.23
CA ARG A 66 24.42 25.84 15.03
C ARG A 66 23.01 26.45 14.99
N LEU A 67 21.98 25.68 15.33
CA LEU A 67 20.60 26.17 15.38
C LEU A 67 20.42 27.25 16.45
N THR A 68 21.04 27.05 17.60
CA THR A 68 21.02 27.99 18.73
C THR A 68 21.76 29.30 18.40
N ASP A 69 22.93 29.21 17.74
CA ASP A 69 23.68 30.38 17.27
C ASP A 69 22.87 31.22 16.28
N VAL A 70 22.17 30.57 15.35
CA VAL A 70 21.29 31.25 14.40
C VAL A 70 20.11 31.91 15.12
N LEU A 71 19.49 31.24 16.08
CA LEU A 71 18.32 31.76 16.78
C LEU A 71 18.63 32.99 17.62
N TYR A 72 19.75 32.96 18.35
CA TYR A 72 20.12 34.03 19.28
C TYR A 72 21.10 35.00 18.63
N ARG A 73 22.39 34.65 18.57
CA ARG A 73 23.46 35.55 18.12
C ARG A 73 23.19 36.17 16.75
N LYS A 74 22.76 35.37 15.77
CA LYS A 74 22.54 35.90 14.41
C LYS A 74 21.32 36.81 14.32
N VAL A 75 20.23 36.48 15.00
CA VAL A 75 19.03 37.35 15.06
C VAL A 75 19.36 38.65 15.78
N ASP A 76 20.08 38.60 16.90
CA ASP A 76 20.48 39.80 17.66
C ASP A 76 21.37 40.71 16.82
N ALA A 77 22.31 40.13 16.06
CA ALA A 77 23.12 40.89 15.10
C ALA A 77 22.28 41.57 14.00
N LEU A 78 21.12 41.00 13.61
CA LEU A 78 20.19 41.68 12.69
C LEU A 78 19.49 42.86 13.38
N GLN A 79 19.12 42.73 14.66
CA GLN A 79 18.54 43.84 15.45
C GLN A 79 19.55 44.99 15.55
N ASP A 80 20.80 44.69 15.88
CA ASP A 80 21.89 45.67 15.94
C ASP A 80 22.15 46.32 14.59
N TRP A 81 22.16 45.52 13.51
CA TRP A 81 22.33 46.04 12.14
C TRP A 81 21.22 47.05 11.77
N VAL A 82 19.97 46.80 12.17
CA VAL A 82 18.88 47.77 11.92
C VAL A 82 19.12 49.07 12.67
N GLU A 83 19.65 49.02 13.89
CA GLU A 83 19.91 50.20 14.71
C GLU A 83 21.15 50.98 14.23
N SER A 84 22.21 50.30 13.79
CA SER A 84 23.46 50.93 13.34
C SER A 84 23.49 51.31 11.86
N ASN A 85 22.52 50.89 11.04
CA ASN A 85 22.51 51.17 9.61
C ASN A 85 21.86 52.54 9.28
N ASP A 86 22.65 53.41 8.66
CA ASP A 86 22.25 54.76 8.24
C ASP A 86 21.32 54.77 7.01
N GLN A 87 21.29 53.70 6.21
CA GLN A 87 20.31 53.57 5.11
C GLN A 87 18.88 53.40 5.63
N VAL A 88 18.72 52.86 6.85
CA VAL A 88 17.43 52.72 7.55
C VAL A 88 17.27 53.92 8.48
N SER A 89 17.06 55.09 7.87
CA SER A 89 17.36 56.38 8.50
C SER A 89 16.30 56.88 9.50
N ASN A 90 15.02 56.60 9.26
CA ASN A 90 13.94 57.13 10.10
C ASN A 90 13.37 56.08 11.07
N ASN A 91 12.76 56.57 12.15
CA ASN A 91 12.24 55.72 13.24
C ASN A 91 11.21 54.69 12.76
N ASN A 92 10.29 55.09 11.88
CA ASN A 92 9.25 54.20 11.37
C ASN A 92 9.83 53.10 10.48
N GLU A 93 10.88 53.41 9.75
CA GLU A 93 11.57 52.45 8.90
C GLU A 93 12.34 51.42 9.74
N LYS A 94 13.07 51.84 10.78
CA LYS A 94 13.69 50.90 11.73
C LYS A 94 12.65 49.98 12.39
N ILE A 95 11.50 50.54 12.80
CA ILE A 95 10.37 49.76 13.33
C ILE A 95 9.87 48.73 12.31
N ARG A 96 9.73 49.11 11.04
CA ARG A 96 9.33 48.20 9.96
C ARG A 96 10.34 47.06 9.78
N PHE A 97 11.64 47.35 9.82
CA PHE A 97 12.69 46.35 9.68
C PHE A 97 12.72 45.37 10.87
N LEU A 98 12.59 45.85 12.09
CA LEU A 98 12.44 45.00 13.28
C LEU A 98 11.19 44.11 13.17
N SER A 99 10.11 44.64 12.59
CA SER A 99 8.88 43.85 12.36
C SER A 99 9.10 42.72 11.33
N TYR A 100 9.98 42.88 10.33
CA TYR A 100 10.34 41.76 9.44
C TYR A 100 11.07 40.65 10.21
N ILE A 101 11.98 41.00 11.12
CA ILE A 101 12.71 40.04 11.97
C ILE A 101 11.73 39.29 12.88
N GLU A 102 10.79 40.01 13.51
CA GLU A 102 9.71 39.39 14.30
C GLU A 102 8.90 38.39 13.44
N ASN A 103 8.50 38.83 12.24
CA ASN A 103 7.61 38.06 11.37
C ASN A 103 8.28 36.78 10.85
N VAL A 104 9.56 36.80 10.45
CA VAL A 104 10.25 35.60 9.95
C VAL A 104 10.37 34.52 11.04
N LEU A 105 10.65 34.89 12.29
CA LEU A 105 10.70 33.96 13.42
C LEU A 105 9.32 33.38 13.73
N ARG A 106 8.30 34.23 13.74
CA ARG A 106 6.91 33.81 13.97
C ARG A 106 6.43 32.83 12.90
N ASP A 107 6.67 33.15 11.63
CA ASP A 107 6.22 32.35 10.48
C ASP A 107 7.02 31.04 10.38
N PHE A 108 8.31 31.05 10.69
CA PHE A 108 9.12 29.84 10.86
C PHE A 108 8.52 28.91 11.91
N ARG A 109 8.26 29.41 13.13
CA ARG A 109 7.70 28.60 14.22
C ARG A 109 6.34 28.00 13.85
N ILE A 110 5.47 28.78 13.21
CA ILE A 110 4.16 28.30 12.77
C ILE A 110 4.32 27.22 11.69
N GLY A 111 5.18 27.46 10.69
CA GLY A 111 5.47 26.50 9.62
C GLY A 111 6.06 25.21 10.18
N TRP A 112 6.98 25.30 11.14
CA TRP A 112 7.61 24.15 11.77
C TRP A 112 6.58 23.29 12.51
N LYS A 113 5.68 23.91 13.29
CA LYS A 113 4.58 23.19 13.96
C LYS A 113 3.62 22.49 12.98
N LYS A 114 3.41 23.08 11.79
CA LYS A 114 2.59 22.50 10.72
C LYS A 114 3.34 21.50 9.84
N LYS A 115 4.63 21.26 10.12
CA LYS A 115 5.54 20.43 9.30
C LYS A 115 5.69 20.93 7.86
N GLU A 116 5.55 22.25 7.65
CA GLU A 116 5.73 22.92 6.35
C GLU A 116 7.19 23.37 6.12
N ILE A 117 8.02 23.39 7.16
CA ILE A 117 9.46 23.66 7.13
C ILE A 117 10.12 22.87 8.27
N THR A 118 11.36 22.45 8.06
CA THR A 118 12.15 21.68 9.03
C THR A 118 13.12 22.57 9.81
N LEU A 119 13.56 22.09 10.98
CA LEU A 119 14.63 22.77 11.74
C LEU A 119 15.92 22.93 10.93
N PHE A 120 16.26 21.96 10.08
CA PHE A 120 17.46 21.99 9.25
C PHE A 120 17.44 23.11 8.19
N GLU A 121 16.26 23.57 7.80
CA GLU A 121 16.08 24.68 6.86
C GLU A 121 16.19 26.06 7.56
N PHE A 122 16.18 26.12 8.90
CA PHE A 122 16.20 27.37 9.65
C PHE A 122 17.45 28.24 9.40
N PRO A 123 18.68 27.70 9.39
CA PRO A 123 19.86 28.51 9.04
C PRO A 123 19.75 29.12 7.64
N GLY A 124 19.35 28.33 6.65
CA GLY A 124 19.16 28.80 5.27
C GLY A 124 18.05 29.85 5.13
N LEU A 125 16.99 29.73 5.93
CA LEU A 125 15.93 30.74 6.02
C LEU A 125 16.46 32.09 6.49
N ILE A 126 17.22 32.11 7.58
CA ILE A 126 17.77 33.34 8.17
C ILE A 126 18.89 33.93 7.29
N ASP A 127 19.73 33.10 6.67
CA ASP A 127 20.73 33.54 5.69
C ASP A 127 20.08 34.27 4.50
N ASN A 128 19.02 33.68 3.94
CA ASN A 128 18.29 34.31 2.84
C ASN A 128 17.50 35.55 3.29
N PHE A 129 16.92 35.51 4.49
CA PHE A 129 16.23 36.66 5.09
C PHE A 129 17.17 37.86 5.24
N GLU A 130 18.38 37.64 5.78
CA GLU A 130 19.40 38.69 5.93
C GLU A 130 19.77 39.30 4.58
N ALA A 131 19.96 38.48 3.55
CA ALA A 131 20.23 38.96 2.19
C ALA A 131 19.08 39.83 1.66
N ILE A 132 17.83 39.41 1.88
CA ILE A 132 16.63 40.15 1.47
C ILE A 132 16.50 41.47 2.25
N LEU A 133 16.78 41.45 3.56
CA LEU A 133 16.78 42.63 4.42
C LEU A 133 17.76 43.70 3.91
N LYS A 134 18.95 43.29 3.44
CA LYS A 134 19.97 44.18 2.89
C LYS A 134 19.55 44.79 1.54
N VAL A 135 18.92 44.03 0.63
CA VAL A 135 18.42 44.59 -0.64
C VAL A 135 17.17 45.46 -0.42
N GLN A 136 16.34 45.13 0.58
CA GLN A 136 15.20 45.98 0.98
C GLN A 136 15.66 47.37 1.44
N ALA A 137 16.74 47.45 2.22
CA ALA A 137 17.33 48.74 2.63
C ALA A 137 17.88 49.57 1.45
N LYS A 138 18.25 48.91 0.36
CA LYS A 138 18.72 49.55 -0.88
C LYS A 138 17.58 49.88 -1.86
N GLY A 139 16.35 49.46 -1.58
CA GLY A 139 15.22 49.57 -2.51
C GLY A 139 15.36 48.66 -3.74
N GLU A 140 16.09 47.55 -3.61
CA GLU A 140 16.35 46.57 -4.68
C GLU A 140 15.36 45.39 -4.63
N SER A 141 15.22 44.67 -5.75
CA SER A 141 14.29 43.54 -5.88
C SER A 141 14.81 42.31 -5.14
N MET A 142 13.93 41.66 -4.35
CA MET A 142 14.23 40.38 -3.71
C MET A 142 14.11 39.17 -4.64
N ALA A 143 13.56 39.32 -5.84
CA ALA A 143 13.21 38.19 -6.71
C ALA A 143 14.39 37.24 -7.03
N PRO A 144 15.62 37.71 -7.31
CA PRO A 144 16.77 36.81 -7.53
C PRO A 144 17.10 35.95 -6.30
N LEU A 145 16.92 36.50 -5.10
CA LEU A 145 17.17 35.80 -3.84
C LEU A 145 16.09 34.77 -3.53
N ILE A 146 14.85 34.98 -4.01
CA ILE A 146 13.76 34.00 -3.92
C ILE A 146 13.93 32.89 -4.96
N GLN A 147 14.46 33.20 -6.15
CA GLN A 147 14.72 32.22 -7.19
C GLN A 147 15.73 31.15 -6.75
N SER A 148 16.77 31.53 -6.01
CA SER A 148 17.91 30.67 -5.68
C SER A 148 17.71 29.71 -4.50
N ILE A 149 16.56 29.74 -3.83
CA ILE A 149 16.31 28.96 -2.60
C ILE A 149 15.14 27.96 -2.73
N PRO A 150 15.05 26.93 -1.86
CA PRO A 150 13.94 25.98 -1.84
C PRO A 150 12.57 26.61 -1.55
N TYR A 151 11.49 25.94 -1.96
CA TYR A 151 10.11 26.43 -1.82
C TYR A 151 9.72 26.81 -0.38
N ASN A 152 10.06 25.98 0.60
CA ASN A 152 9.65 26.20 2.00
C ASN A 152 10.25 27.50 2.57
N ILE A 153 11.53 27.75 2.28
CA ILE A 153 12.23 28.99 2.64
C ILE A 153 11.65 30.18 1.86
N ALA A 154 11.44 30.00 0.55
CA ALA A 154 10.92 31.02 -0.36
C ALA A 154 9.60 31.59 0.12
N ARG A 155 8.71 30.69 0.55
CA ARG A 155 7.36 31.00 0.96
C ARG A 155 7.34 31.96 2.14
N ILE A 156 8.14 31.68 3.17
CA ILE A 156 8.22 32.51 4.38
C ILE A 156 8.82 33.87 4.05
N ASN A 157 9.98 33.91 3.39
CA ASN A 157 10.63 35.19 3.11
C ASN A 157 9.80 36.07 2.16
N THR A 158 9.13 35.47 1.17
CA THR A 158 8.21 36.22 0.30
C THR A 158 7.04 36.83 1.09
N SER A 159 6.45 36.12 2.06
CA SER A 159 5.34 36.66 2.87
C SER A 159 5.77 37.76 3.82
N VAL A 160 6.99 37.67 4.37
CA VAL A 160 7.53 38.67 5.29
C VAL A 160 7.78 40.01 4.58
N PHE A 161 8.34 39.98 3.36
CA PHE A 161 8.68 41.18 2.58
C PHE A 161 7.60 41.53 1.54
N PHE A 162 6.34 41.66 1.98
CA PHE A 162 5.19 41.92 1.12
C PHE A 162 5.22 43.28 0.39
N ASP A 163 6.01 44.22 0.89
CA ASP A 163 6.17 45.58 0.38
C ASP A 163 7.50 45.80 -0.37
N ASN A 164 8.29 44.74 -0.62
CA ASN A 164 9.47 44.83 -1.49
C ASN A 164 9.07 45.04 -2.96
N ILE A 165 9.86 45.80 -3.72
CA ILE A 165 9.58 46.08 -5.15
C ILE A 165 9.49 44.82 -6.02
N GLY A 166 10.17 43.74 -5.62
CA GLY A 166 10.19 42.43 -6.27
C GLY A 166 9.09 41.47 -5.78
N PHE A 167 8.15 41.90 -4.94
CA PHE A 167 7.14 41.02 -4.35
C PHE A 167 6.26 40.31 -5.39
N ARG A 168 5.79 41.04 -6.42
CA ARG A 168 4.95 40.46 -7.47
C ARG A 168 5.67 39.36 -8.26
N GLU A 169 6.92 39.62 -8.63
CA GLU A 169 7.76 38.64 -9.34
C GLU A 169 8.08 37.43 -8.43
N SER A 170 8.38 37.68 -7.16
CA SER A 170 8.63 36.63 -6.17
C SER A 170 7.43 35.72 -5.96
N LYS A 171 6.20 36.25 -6.00
CA LYS A 171 4.97 35.42 -5.99
C LYS A 171 4.87 34.51 -7.21
N ASN A 172 5.28 34.98 -8.39
CA ASN A 172 5.29 34.16 -9.61
C ASN A 172 6.34 33.05 -9.52
N ILE A 173 7.52 33.35 -8.99
CA ILE A 173 8.58 32.37 -8.71
C ILE A 173 8.09 31.32 -7.71
N LEU A 174 7.48 31.77 -6.61
CA LEU A 174 6.95 30.89 -5.57
C LEU A 174 5.88 29.94 -6.11
N TYR A 175 4.99 30.45 -6.96
CA TYR A 175 3.97 29.64 -7.61
C TYR A 175 4.57 28.58 -8.55
N GLN A 176 5.57 28.93 -9.35
CA GLN A 176 6.28 27.96 -10.18
C GLN A 176 6.95 26.86 -9.34
N LYS A 177 7.62 27.23 -8.24
CA LYS A 177 8.22 26.25 -7.30
C LYS A 177 7.14 25.33 -6.67
N TYR A 178 5.98 25.89 -6.30
CA TYR A 178 4.85 25.11 -5.80
C TYR A 178 4.36 24.09 -6.83
N CYS A 179 4.19 24.51 -8.08
CA CYS A 179 3.71 23.66 -9.16
C CYS A 179 4.67 22.53 -9.53
N VAL A 180 5.99 22.77 -9.47
CA VAL A 180 7.01 21.73 -9.68
C VAL A 180 6.91 20.65 -8.60
N ALA A 181 6.66 21.03 -7.35
CA ALA A 181 6.49 20.08 -6.25
C ALA A 181 5.11 19.41 -6.22
N ASN A 182 4.08 20.03 -6.84
CA ASN A 182 2.68 19.59 -6.78
C ASN A 182 2.01 19.65 -8.17
N PRO A 183 2.49 18.87 -9.15
CA PRO A 183 2.01 18.99 -10.53
C PRO A 183 0.52 18.63 -10.69
N ASP A 184 -0.04 17.79 -9.80
CA ASP A 184 -1.47 17.42 -9.76
C ASP A 184 -2.40 18.56 -9.31
N LYS A 185 -1.85 19.61 -8.69
CA LYS A 185 -2.59 20.78 -8.20
C LYS A 185 -2.63 21.94 -9.19
N ILE A 186 -1.80 21.92 -10.23
CA ILE A 186 -1.63 23.04 -11.17
C ILE A 186 -2.98 23.52 -11.71
N LEU A 187 -3.81 22.62 -12.25
CA LEU A 187 -5.07 23.01 -12.87
C LEU A 187 -6.09 23.57 -11.86
N GLN A 188 -5.97 23.21 -10.58
CA GLN A 188 -6.83 23.73 -9.51
C GLN A 188 -6.42 25.15 -9.09
N THR A 189 -5.14 25.50 -9.24
CA THR A 189 -4.57 26.75 -8.70
C THR A 189 -4.13 27.75 -9.77
N ILE A 190 -4.09 27.38 -11.05
CA ILE A 190 -3.52 28.21 -12.13
C ILE A 190 -4.36 29.41 -12.53
N ARG A 191 -5.64 29.45 -12.13
CA ARG A 191 -6.60 30.49 -12.52
C ARG A 191 -6.07 31.93 -12.42
N PRO A 192 -5.38 32.35 -11.33
CA PRO A 192 -4.85 33.71 -11.21
C PRO A 192 -3.65 33.99 -12.13
N TYR A 193 -3.01 32.93 -12.64
CA TYR A 193 -1.77 32.98 -13.40
C TYR A 193 -1.97 32.66 -14.88
N VAL A 194 -3.21 32.48 -15.35
CA VAL A 194 -3.47 32.03 -16.73
C VAL A 194 -2.91 32.99 -17.78
N THR A 195 -2.76 34.28 -17.48
CA THR A 195 -2.18 35.29 -18.40
C THR A 195 -0.67 35.41 -18.30
N GLU A 196 -0.02 34.73 -17.35
CA GLU A 196 1.42 34.78 -17.17
C GLU A 196 2.15 33.97 -18.26
N PRO A 197 3.35 34.40 -18.70
CA PRO A 197 4.08 33.70 -19.77
C PRO A 197 4.42 32.24 -19.46
N PHE A 198 4.64 31.89 -18.19
CA PHE A 198 4.96 30.53 -17.75
C PHE A 198 3.74 29.59 -17.69
N ALA A 199 2.52 30.10 -17.85
CA ALA A 199 1.30 29.31 -17.67
C ALA A 199 1.22 28.11 -18.64
N ASP A 200 1.71 28.28 -19.86
CA ASP A 200 1.77 27.21 -20.87
C ASP A 200 2.72 26.07 -20.47
N SER A 201 3.86 26.41 -19.86
CA SER A 201 4.79 25.40 -19.33
C SER A 201 4.20 24.64 -18.15
N LEU A 202 3.41 25.31 -17.31
CA LEU A 202 2.75 24.66 -16.17
C LEU A 202 1.63 23.70 -16.61
N ILE A 203 0.81 24.05 -17.61
CA ILE A 203 -0.19 23.11 -18.13
C ILE A 203 0.45 21.91 -18.83
N ALA A 204 1.62 22.07 -19.47
CA ALA A 204 2.38 20.95 -20.02
C ALA A 204 2.85 19.99 -18.91
N LEU A 205 3.37 20.54 -17.80
CA LEU A 205 3.74 19.77 -16.62
C LEU A 205 2.52 19.05 -16.01
N ALA A 206 1.39 19.75 -15.91
CA ALA A 206 0.13 19.17 -15.43
C ALA A 206 -0.36 18.03 -16.34
N CYS A 207 -0.26 18.20 -17.66
CA CYS A 207 -0.62 17.19 -18.65
C CYS A 207 0.25 15.95 -18.53
N GLN A 208 1.56 16.12 -18.35
CA GLN A 208 2.50 15.01 -18.17
C GLN A 208 2.19 14.23 -16.89
N ALA A 209 1.86 14.92 -15.80
CA ALA A 209 1.56 14.29 -14.53
C ALA A 209 0.18 13.61 -14.50
N ASN A 210 -0.85 14.25 -15.06
CA ASN A 210 -2.21 13.74 -15.05
C ASN A 210 -3.01 14.20 -16.30
N PRO A 211 -2.88 13.48 -17.43
CA PRO A 211 -3.55 13.86 -18.66
C PRO A 211 -5.09 13.74 -18.58
N VAL A 212 -5.64 12.92 -17.66
CA VAL A 212 -7.11 12.83 -17.45
C VAL A 212 -7.65 14.09 -16.83
N GLN A 213 -6.95 14.61 -15.81
CA GLN A 213 -7.37 15.86 -15.18
C GLN A 213 -7.36 16.99 -16.21
N LEU A 214 -6.31 17.07 -17.05
CA LEU A 214 -6.26 18.05 -18.13
C LEU A 214 -7.41 17.86 -19.13
N TYR A 215 -7.72 16.62 -19.50
CA TYR A 215 -8.88 16.29 -20.32
C TYR A 215 -10.20 16.84 -19.72
N SER A 216 -10.45 16.61 -18.43
CA SER A 216 -11.66 17.09 -17.74
C SER A 216 -11.76 18.62 -17.75
N TYR A 217 -10.66 19.34 -17.49
CA TYR A 217 -10.65 20.80 -17.57
C TYR A 217 -10.83 21.29 -19.02
N ALA A 218 -10.27 20.58 -20.00
CA ALA A 218 -10.39 20.92 -21.41
C ALA A 218 -11.85 20.81 -21.95
N GLN A 219 -12.70 20.00 -21.32
CA GLN A 219 -14.13 19.93 -21.68
C GLN A 219 -14.85 21.26 -21.43
N SER A 220 -14.44 22.03 -20.42
CA SER A 220 -15.02 23.35 -20.11
C SER A 220 -14.29 24.46 -20.86
N SER A 221 -14.51 24.55 -22.18
CA SER A 221 -13.81 25.48 -23.07
C SER A 221 -14.04 26.97 -22.75
N SER A 222 -15.06 27.31 -21.95
CA SER A 222 -15.35 28.67 -21.49
C SER A 222 -14.59 29.06 -20.21
N SER A 223 -14.13 28.08 -19.43
CA SER A 223 -13.34 28.33 -18.22
C SER A 223 -11.99 28.99 -18.56
N PRO A 224 -11.40 29.81 -17.67
CA PRO A 224 -10.06 30.36 -17.88
C PRO A 224 -8.99 29.28 -18.14
N GLU A 225 -9.06 28.17 -17.42
CA GLU A 225 -8.17 27.01 -17.52
C GLU A 225 -8.38 26.27 -18.84
N GLY A 226 -9.62 26.00 -19.22
CA GLY A 226 -9.97 25.39 -20.50
C GLY A 226 -9.50 26.25 -21.69
N ARG A 227 -9.70 27.58 -21.63
CA ARG A 227 -9.17 28.49 -22.65
C ARG A 227 -7.64 28.48 -22.72
N LEU A 228 -6.97 28.40 -21.57
CA LEU A 228 -5.52 28.26 -21.50
C LEU A 228 -5.04 26.94 -22.13
N ILE A 229 -5.73 25.83 -21.86
CA ILE A 229 -5.43 24.52 -22.46
C ILE A 229 -5.60 24.56 -23.99
N HIS A 230 -6.72 25.09 -24.50
CA HIS A 230 -7.02 25.10 -25.94
C HIS A 230 -6.15 26.06 -26.77
N ARG A 231 -5.41 26.98 -26.14
CA ARG A 231 -4.46 27.87 -26.81
C ARG A 231 -2.99 27.46 -26.64
N SER A 232 -2.75 26.32 -25.99
CA SER A 232 -1.40 25.83 -25.74
C SER A 232 -0.68 25.48 -27.03
N ASN A 233 0.64 25.70 -27.06
CA ASN A 233 1.51 25.26 -28.15
C ASN A 233 2.21 23.92 -27.85
N ASN A 234 1.98 23.35 -26.67
CA ASN A 234 2.55 22.05 -26.30
C ASN A 234 1.77 20.92 -27.01
N SER A 235 2.49 20.06 -27.73
CA SER A 235 1.89 18.98 -28.53
C SER A 235 1.05 18.01 -27.71
N MET A 236 1.47 17.68 -26.48
CA MET A 236 0.73 16.81 -25.57
C MET A 236 -0.59 17.45 -25.13
N VAL A 237 -0.53 18.71 -24.71
CA VAL A 237 -1.70 19.49 -24.29
C VAL A 237 -2.68 19.63 -25.46
N MET A 238 -2.19 19.94 -26.66
CA MET A 238 -3.01 20.06 -27.87
C MET A 238 -3.74 18.75 -28.21
N ALA A 239 -3.07 17.61 -28.09
CA ALA A 239 -3.69 16.31 -28.36
C ALA A 239 -4.78 15.96 -27.34
N VAL A 240 -4.54 16.18 -26.05
CA VAL A 240 -5.55 15.96 -25.00
C VAL A 240 -6.72 16.95 -25.16
N ALA A 241 -6.43 18.21 -25.50
CA ALA A 241 -7.45 19.22 -25.80
C ALA A 241 -8.31 18.82 -27.01
N LYS A 242 -7.70 18.29 -28.09
CA LYS A 242 -8.44 17.76 -29.24
C LYS A 242 -9.27 16.53 -28.86
N LEU A 243 -8.71 15.63 -28.05
CA LEU A 243 -9.41 14.45 -27.57
C LEU A 243 -10.63 14.81 -26.70
N SER A 244 -10.56 15.90 -25.93
CA SER A 244 -11.70 16.41 -25.12
C SER A 244 -12.96 16.73 -25.92
N ARG A 245 -12.82 16.95 -27.24
CA ARG A 245 -13.93 17.21 -28.16
C ARG A 245 -14.40 15.98 -28.93
N THR A 246 -13.79 14.81 -28.68
CA THR A 246 -14.12 13.55 -29.36
C THR A 246 -15.22 12.83 -28.58
N SER A 247 -16.25 12.33 -29.28
CA SER A 247 -17.25 11.45 -28.67
C SER A 247 -16.58 10.22 -28.06
N ASN A 248 -17.05 9.76 -26.89
CA ASN A 248 -16.51 8.57 -26.22
C ASN A 248 -14.99 8.65 -25.93
N ALA A 249 -14.44 9.86 -25.77
CA ALA A 249 -13.01 10.10 -25.63
C ALA A 249 -12.26 9.22 -24.61
N LEU A 250 -12.92 8.79 -23.52
CA LEU A 250 -12.31 7.91 -22.52
C LEU A 250 -11.84 6.57 -23.11
N PHE A 251 -12.48 6.06 -24.16
CA PHE A 251 -12.04 4.84 -24.86
C PHE A 251 -10.72 5.03 -25.64
N TYR A 252 -10.30 6.26 -25.90
CA TYR A 252 -9.05 6.53 -26.61
C TYR A 252 -7.89 6.83 -25.66
N PHE A 253 -8.20 7.13 -24.39
CA PHE A 253 -7.23 7.53 -23.39
C PHE A 253 -6.14 6.48 -23.10
N PRO A 254 -6.45 5.15 -23.05
CA PRO A 254 -5.45 4.09 -22.96
C PRO A 254 -4.37 4.11 -24.04
N PHE A 255 -4.64 4.78 -25.17
CA PHE A 255 -3.76 4.83 -26.34
C PHE A 255 -3.14 6.21 -26.54
N LEU A 256 -3.18 7.09 -25.54
CA LEU A 256 -2.76 8.48 -25.67
C LEU A 256 -1.29 8.60 -26.14
N ASP A 257 -0.39 7.77 -25.62
CA ASP A 257 1.01 7.74 -26.06
C ASP A 257 1.16 7.39 -27.56
N ASP A 258 0.37 6.43 -28.05
CA ASP A 258 0.36 6.07 -29.47
C ASP A 258 -0.29 7.13 -30.36
N LEU A 259 -1.32 7.81 -29.86
CA LEU A 259 -1.97 8.92 -30.56
C LEU A 259 -1.02 10.12 -30.67
N LEU A 260 -0.24 10.39 -29.63
CA LEU A 260 0.76 11.47 -29.58
C LEU A 260 1.95 11.20 -30.50
N SER A 261 2.44 9.95 -30.50
CA SER A 261 3.54 9.53 -31.37
C SER A 261 3.12 9.22 -32.81
N GLY A 262 1.81 9.25 -33.11
CA GLY A 262 1.24 8.92 -34.41
C GLY A 262 1.27 7.42 -34.75
N ARG A 263 1.65 6.54 -33.81
CA ARG A 263 1.63 5.08 -34.00
C ARG A 263 0.20 4.53 -34.15
N LYS A 264 -0.79 5.18 -33.55
CA LYS A 264 -2.22 4.89 -33.77
C LYS A 264 -2.95 6.20 -34.11
N THR A 265 -4.10 6.08 -34.77
CA THR A 265 -4.97 7.21 -35.10
C THR A 265 -6.31 7.04 -34.40
N VAL A 266 -7.05 8.14 -34.20
CA VAL A 266 -8.41 8.08 -33.64
C VAL A 266 -9.29 7.15 -34.49
N ASP A 267 -9.19 7.23 -35.81
CA ASP A 267 -9.99 6.39 -36.72
C ASP A 267 -9.67 4.90 -36.61
N SER A 268 -8.39 4.52 -36.36
CA SER A 268 -8.01 3.11 -36.22
C SER A 268 -8.56 2.47 -34.93
N ILE A 269 -8.83 3.29 -33.91
CA ILE A 269 -9.46 2.88 -32.65
C ILE A 269 -10.99 2.98 -32.74
N ARG A 270 -11.52 4.00 -33.45
CA ARG A 270 -12.96 4.27 -33.62
C ARG A 270 -13.75 3.04 -34.04
N ARG A 271 -13.20 2.21 -34.93
CA ARG A 271 -13.86 0.97 -35.39
C ARG A 271 -14.27 0.00 -34.28
N TYR A 272 -13.64 0.08 -33.10
CA TYR A 272 -13.97 -0.74 -31.93
C TYR A 272 -14.92 -0.05 -30.95
N VAL A 273 -15.02 1.28 -30.99
CA VAL A 273 -15.75 2.09 -30.01
C VAL A 273 -17.15 2.43 -30.53
N ASP A 274 -17.23 2.89 -31.77
CA ASP A 274 -18.40 3.45 -32.45
C ASP A 274 -18.31 3.17 -33.97
N GLY A 275 -17.86 1.97 -34.33
CA GLY A 275 -17.84 1.50 -35.71
C GLY A 275 -19.25 1.23 -36.27
N GLU A 276 -19.34 0.78 -37.52
CA GLU A 276 -20.63 0.50 -38.18
C GLU A 276 -21.51 -0.50 -37.43
N ARG A 277 -20.91 -1.40 -36.63
CA ARG A 277 -21.58 -2.41 -35.80
C ARG A 277 -21.76 -1.98 -34.34
N GLY A 278 -21.43 -0.73 -34.00
CA GLY A 278 -21.38 -0.24 -32.63
C GLY A 278 -20.10 -0.63 -31.90
N TYR A 279 -20.18 -0.70 -30.57
CA TYR A 279 -19.05 -1.04 -29.68
C TYR A 279 -18.68 -2.54 -29.77
N ASP A 280 -17.46 -2.83 -30.21
CA ASP A 280 -16.85 -4.16 -30.23
C ASP A 280 -16.01 -4.36 -28.97
N SER A 281 -16.65 -4.81 -27.89
CA SER A 281 -16.00 -5.02 -26.59
C SER A 281 -14.85 -6.02 -26.64
N VAL A 282 -14.98 -7.09 -27.44
CA VAL A 282 -13.95 -8.10 -27.61
C VAL A 282 -12.77 -7.51 -28.36
N GLY A 283 -12.99 -6.92 -29.53
CA GLY A 283 -11.92 -6.29 -30.33
C GLY A 283 -11.21 -5.17 -29.58
N TYR A 284 -11.94 -4.39 -28.79
CA TYR A 284 -11.37 -3.34 -27.93
C TYR A 284 -10.48 -3.93 -26.82
N PHE A 285 -10.91 -4.99 -26.13
CA PHE A 285 -10.08 -5.68 -25.14
C PHE A 285 -8.78 -6.23 -25.75
N LYS A 286 -8.87 -6.85 -26.92
CA LYS A 286 -7.69 -7.34 -27.66
C LYS A 286 -6.72 -6.23 -28.02
N LEU A 287 -7.24 -5.07 -28.40
CA LEU A 287 -6.44 -3.88 -28.68
C LEU A 287 -5.72 -3.37 -27.42
N LEU A 288 -6.38 -3.36 -26.26
CA LEU A 288 -5.75 -3.02 -24.98
C LEU A 288 -4.63 -3.99 -24.63
N VAL A 289 -4.87 -5.31 -24.71
CA VAL A 289 -3.86 -6.35 -24.44
C VAL A 289 -2.63 -6.16 -25.33
N ARG A 290 -2.82 -5.97 -26.63
CA ARG A 290 -1.70 -5.72 -27.55
C ARG A 290 -0.92 -4.47 -27.17
N THR A 291 -1.62 -3.40 -26.79
CA THR A 291 -0.99 -2.14 -26.39
C THR A 291 -0.20 -2.31 -25.10
N GLU A 292 -0.69 -3.10 -24.13
CA GLU A 292 0.04 -3.41 -22.89
C GLU A 292 1.35 -4.15 -23.18
N ILE A 293 1.32 -5.16 -24.05
CA ILE A 293 2.52 -5.90 -24.48
C ILE A 293 3.53 -4.96 -25.16
N GLU A 294 3.06 -4.11 -26.08
CA GLU A 294 3.88 -3.10 -26.78
C GLU A 294 4.51 -2.10 -25.78
N TYR A 295 3.74 -1.64 -24.80
CA TYR A 295 4.15 -0.65 -23.81
C TYR A 295 5.13 -1.21 -22.80
N TYR A 296 4.88 -2.41 -22.28
CA TYR A 296 5.76 -3.06 -21.33
C TYR A 296 7.14 -3.39 -21.94
N THR A 297 7.19 -3.68 -23.25
CA THR A 297 8.47 -3.86 -23.99
C THR A 297 9.37 -2.62 -23.86
N ARG A 298 8.79 -1.41 -23.91
CA ARG A 298 9.54 -0.15 -23.81
C ARG A 298 10.08 0.10 -22.40
N MET A 299 9.32 -0.30 -21.38
CA MET A 299 9.73 -0.16 -19.98
C MET A 299 10.89 -1.08 -19.62
N THR A 300 10.97 -2.25 -20.24
CA THR A 300 12.03 -3.24 -20.02
C THR A 300 13.24 -3.06 -20.95
N ALA A 301 13.11 -2.26 -22.01
CA ALA A 301 14.21 -1.89 -22.89
C ALA A 301 15.27 -1.02 -22.18
N GLN A 302 16.47 -0.91 -22.77
CA GLN A 302 17.60 -0.18 -22.20
C GLN A 302 17.28 1.27 -21.79
N ASN A 303 16.35 1.92 -22.49
CA ASN A 303 15.97 3.31 -22.26
C ASN A 303 14.94 3.51 -21.12
N ARG A 304 14.30 2.43 -20.62
CA ARG A 304 13.30 2.45 -19.54
C ARG A 304 12.24 3.54 -19.69
N ASP A 305 11.68 3.61 -20.89
CA ASP A 305 10.69 4.62 -21.26
C ASP A 305 9.31 4.22 -20.75
N THR A 306 8.63 5.11 -20.02
CA THR A 306 7.30 4.88 -19.46
C THR A 306 6.24 5.56 -20.33
N PRO A 307 5.36 4.79 -20.99
CA PRO A 307 4.35 5.36 -21.86
C PRO A 307 3.35 6.26 -21.13
N ILE A 308 2.93 7.32 -21.80
CA ILE A 308 1.90 8.24 -21.30
C ILE A 308 0.57 7.50 -21.10
N ALA A 309 -0.11 7.79 -19.98
CA ALA A 309 -1.42 7.23 -19.65
C ALA A 309 -1.47 5.69 -19.55
N MET A 310 -0.33 5.04 -19.28
CA MET A 310 -0.31 3.61 -18.96
C MET A 310 -0.96 3.32 -17.60
N PHE A 311 -0.72 4.20 -16.63
CA PHE A 311 -1.21 4.13 -15.25
C PHE A 311 -2.18 5.27 -14.93
N GLY A 312 -2.82 5.17 -13.77
CA GLY A 312 -3.75 6.18 -13.25
C GLY A 312 -5.18 6.03 -13.80
N ALA A 313 -6.03 6.97 -13.41
CA ALA A 313 -7.45 7.02 -13.80
C ALA A 313 -7.59 6.90 -15.33
N ASN A 314 -8.48 6.04 -15.82
CA ASN A 314 -8.70 5.74 -17.25
C ASN A 314 -7.45 5.35 -18.05
N GLY A 315 -6.33 5.07 -17.39
CA GLY A 315 -5.10 4.62 -18.03
C GLY A 315 -5.23 3.19 -18.57
N LEU A 316 -4.26 2.77 -19.37
CA LEU A 316 -4.26 1.47 -20.05
C LEU A 316 -4.56 0.30 -19.10
N ARG A 317 -3.83 0.19 -18.00
CA ARG A 317 -3.98 -0.94 -17.05
C ARG A 317 -5.31 -0.92 -16.33
N GLU A 318 -5.84 0.24 -15.96
CA GLU A 318 -7.14 0.34 -15.31
C GLU A 318 -8.27 -0.04 -16.27
N VAL A 319 -8.25 0.47 -17.49
CA VAL A 319 -9.26 0.14 -18.50
C VAL A 319 -9.14 -1.33 -18.92
N LEU A 320 -7.93 -1.85 -19.09
CA LEU A 320 -7.70 -3.27 -19.37
C LEU A 320 -8.29 -4.15 -18.27
N ARG A 321 -8.07 -3.80 -17.00
CA ARG A 321 -8.69 -4.48 -15.85
C ARG A 321 -10.20 -4.40 -15.88
N GLY A 322 -10.76 -3.20 -16.02
CA GLY A 322 -12.21 -2.99 -16.06
C GLY A 322 -12.88 -3.81 -17.17
N LYS A 323 -12.26 -3.86 -18.35
CA LYS A 323 -12.76 -4.63 -19.49
C LYS A 323 -12.57 -6.15 -19.36
N ALA A 324 -11.50 -6.61 -18.71
CA ALA A 324 -11.35 -8.02 -18.31
C ALA A 324 -12.51 -8.46 -17.41
N LEU A 325 -12.83 -7.63 -16.41
CA LEU A 325 -13.90 -7.89 -15.44
C LEU A 325 -15.28 -7.89 -16.09
N GLU A 326 -15.64 -6.77 -16.70
CA GLU A 326 -16.97 -6.49 -17.25
C GLU A 326 -17.37 -7.49 -18.34
N HIS A 327 -16.46 -7.78 -19.28
CA HIS A 327 -16.81 -8.52 -20.50
C HIS A 327 -16.49 -10.01 -20.45
N PHE A 328 -15.63 -10.46 -19.53
CA PHE A 328 -15.17 -11.85 -19.50
C PHE A 328 -15.38 -12.51 -18.16
N ILE A 329 -14.83 -11.94 -17.07
CA ILE A 329 -14.82 -12.61 -15.76
C ILE A 329 -16.21 -12.61 -15.11
N MET A 330 -16.88 -11.46 -15.03
CA MET A 330 -18.22 -11.38 -14.45
C MET A 330 -19.22 -12.30 -15.19
N PRO A 331 -19.25 -12.36 -16.54
CA PRO A 331 -20.09 -13.32 -17.25
C PRO A 331 -19.83 -14.79 -16.93
N ILE A 332 -18.56 -15.24 -16.91
CA ILE A 332 -18.26 -16.66 -16.61
C ILE A 332 -18.47 -17.00 -15.13
N ASN A 333 -18.30 -16.02 -14.24
CA ASN A 333 -18.59 -16.15 -12.81
C ASN A 333 -20.11 -16.21 -12.55
N ALA A 334 -20.91 -15.38 -13.21
CA ALA A 334 -22.36 -15.40 -13.09
C ALA A 334 -22.96 -16.76 -13.51
N LEU A 335 -22.26 -17.49 -14.39
CA LEU A 335 -22.63 -18.83 -14.85
C LEU A 335 -21.90 -19.95 -14.08
N HIS A 336 -21.42 -19.72 -12.85
CA HIS A 336 -20.61 -20.72 -12.12
C HIS A 336 -21.33 -22.04 -11.82
N GLU A 337 -22.65 -22.02 -11.66
CA GLU A 337 -23.52 -23.20 -11.48
C GLU A 337 -23.91 -23.88 -12.81
N GLN A 338 -23.59 -23.28 -13.96
CA GLN A 338 -23.90 -23.86 -15.26
C GLN A 338 -22.92 -25.00 -15.58
N SER A 339 -23.43 -26.23 -15.64
CA SER A 339 -22.64 -27.43 -15.93
C SER A 339 -22.19 -27.53 -17.39
N ASN A 340 -22.94 -26.94 -18.34
CA ASN A 340 -22.56 -26.91 -19.75
C ASN A 340 -21.47 -25.85 -20.02
N LEU A 341 -20.22 -26.29 -20.16
CA LEU A 341 -19.06 -25.42 -20.39
C LEU A 341 -19.14 -24.61 -21.69
N LEU A 342 -19.85 -25.08 -22.72
CA LEU A 342 -20.02 -24.32 -23.97
C LEU A 342 -20.90 -23.08 -23.77
N VAL A 343 -21.80 -23.12 -22.79
CA VAL A 343 -22.62 -21.98 -22.40
C VAL A 343 -21.85 -21.13 -21.40
N ARG A 344 -21.33 -21.75 -20.33
CA ARG A 344 -20.63 -21.08 -19.23
C ARG A 344 -19.43 -20.27 -19.70
N MET A 345 -18.57 -20.87 -20.52
CA MET A 345 -17.28 -20.27 -20.92
C MET A 345 -17.35 -19.52 -22.26
N LYS A 346 -18.57 -19.29 -22.78
CA LYS A 346 -18.77 -18.66 -24.09
C LYS A 346 -18.10 -17.29 -24.21
N ALA A 347 -18.11 -16.49 -23.14
CA ALA A 347 -17.53 -15.14 -23.14
C ALA A 347 -16.03 -15.13 -23.45
N ILE A 348 -15.27 -16.15 -23.01
CA ILE A 348 -13.82 -16.23 -23.21
C ILE A 348 -13.42 -17.03 -24.46
N GLU A 349 -14.38 -17.63 -25.15
CA GLU A 349 -14.17 -18.42 -26.36
C GLU A 349 -13.36 -17.70 -27.46
N PRO A 350 -13.60 -16.39 -27.75
CA PRO A 350 -12.87 -15.67 -28.79
C PRO A 350 -11.44 -15.27 -28.42
N LEU A 351 -11.01 -15.46 -27.17
CA LEU A 351 -9.70 -14.99 -26.69
C LEU A 351 -8.54 -15.89 -27.14
N SER A 352 -7.35 -15.30 -27.35
CA SER A 352 -6.06 -15.96 -27.54
C SER A 352 -5.44 -16.39 -26.20
N ALA A 353 -4.27 -17.04 -26.24
CA ALA A 353 -3.55 -17.41 -25.02
C ALA A 353 -3.05 -16.17 -24.26
N GLU A 354 -2.52 -15.16 -24.94
CA GLU A 354 -2.08 -13.88 -24.35
C GLU A 354 -3.27 -13.12 -23.75
N GLU A 355 -4.39 -13.07 -24.46
CA GLU A 355 -5.59 -12.38 -24.00
C GLU A 355 -6.19 -13.06 -22.76
N LEU A 356 -6.17 -14.40 -22.71
CA LEU A 356 -6.55 -15.16 -21.52
C LEU A 356 -5.57 -14.96 -20.35
N TYR A 357 -4.27 -14.88 -20.64
CA TYR A 357 -3.24 -14.55 -19.65
C TYR A 357 -3.54 -13.21 -18.98
N TYR A 358 -3.72 -12.14 -19.77
CA TYR A 358 -4.05 -10.81 -19.27
C TYR A 358 -5.40 -10.77 -18.57
N MET A 359 -6.42 -11.45 -19.11
CA MET A 359 -7.72 -11.55 -18.44
C MET A 359 -7.57 -12.17 -17.04
N MET A 360 -6.80 -13.25 -16.89
CA MET A 360 -6.59 -13.89 -15.58
C MET A 360 -5.83 -12.99 -14.62
N VAL A 361 -4.67 -12.43 -15.00
CA VAL A 361 -3.85 -11.61 -14.09
C VAL A 361 -4.51 -10.29 -13.70
N MET A 362 -5.35 -9.73 -14.58
CA MET A 362 -6.14 -8.54 -14.27
C MET A 362 -7.32 -8.86 -13.34
N GLY A 363 -7.80 -10.10 -13.38
CA GLY A 363 -8.94 -10.60 -12.61
C GLY A 363 -8.59 -11.27 -11.28
N GLU A 364 -7.36 -11.15 -10.80
CA GLU A 364 -6.82 -11.93 -9.68
C GLU A 364 -7.76 -12.04 -8.47
N ASN A 365 -8.36 -10.91 -8.08
CA ASN A 365 -9.21 -10.80 -6.90
C ASN A 365 -10.68 -11.17 -7.17
N ASP A 366 -11.09 -11.20 -8.43
CA ASP A 366 -12.50 -11.29 -8.84
C ASP A 366 -12.85 -12.63 -9.50
N ILE A 367 -11.85 -13.38 -10.00
CA ILE A 367 -12.08 -14.63 -10.73
C ILE A 367 -12.35 -15.80 -9.78
N TYR A 368 -13.44 -16.53 -10.00
CA TYR A 368 -13.77 -17.69 -9.15
C TYR A 368 -12.85 -18.87 -9.47
N THR A 369 -12.67 -19.78 -8.51
CA THR A 369 -11.80 -20.97 -8.67
C THR A 369 -12.12 -21.79 -9.92
N SER A 370 -13.39 -22.14 -10.13
CA SER A 370 -13.79 -22.91 -11.31
C SER A 370 -13.60 -22.10 -12.61
N SER A 371 -13.92 -20.80 -12.60
CA SER A 371 -13.71 -19.89 -13.72
C SER A 371 -12.23 -19.80 -14.11
N TYR A 372 -11.32 -19.61 -13.15
CA TYR A 372 -9.88 -19.59 -13.40
C TYR A 372 -9.40 -20.91 -14.00
N LYS A 373 -9.77 -22.05 -13.40
CA LYS A 373 -9.33 -23.38 -13.89
C LYS A 373 -9.75 -23.61 -15.34
N HIS A 374 -10.98 -23.24 -15.71
CA HIS A 374 -11.44 -23.36 -17.09
C HIS A 374 -10.73 -22.38 -18.03
N SER A 375 -10.51 -21.13 -17.62
CA SER A 375 -9.75 -20.14 -18.37
C SER A 375 -8.30 -20.57 -18.59
N PHE A 376 -7.63 -21.09 -17.57
CA PHE A 376 -6.27 -21.64 -17.63
C PHE A 376 -6.18 -22.82 -18.60
N ASN A 377 -7.12 -23.77 -18.51
CA ASN A 377 -7.17 -24.90 -19.45
C ASN A 377 -7.41 -24.43 -20.89
N ARG A 378 -8.30 -23.44 -21.08
CA ARG A 378 -8.55 -22.85 -22.40
C ARG A 378 -7.32 -22.12 -22.93
N MET A 379 -6.56 -21.45 -22.07
CA MET A 379 -5.30 -20.80 -22.43
C MET A 379 -4.29 -21.82 -22.96
N LEU A 380 -4.10 -22.94 -22.25
CA LEU A 380 -3.24 -24.03 -22.72
C LEU A 380 -3.72 -24.60 -24.07
N GLN A 381 -5.03 -24.80 -24.25
CA GLN A 381 -5.59 -25.25 -25.53
C GLN A 381 -5.31 -24.27 -26.67
N LYS A 382 -5.38 -22.95 -26.41
CA LYS A 382 -5.08 -21.91 -27.40
C LYS A 382 -3.61 -21.86 -27.78
N MET A 383 -2.72 -22.49 -27.01
CA MET A 383 -1.30 -22.67 -27.34
C MET A 383 -1.05 -23.88 -28.26
N GLY A 384 -2.09 -24.65 -28.61
CA GLY A 384 -2.01 -25.80 -29.51
C GLY A 384 -1.81 -27.14 -28.80
N ALA A 385 -1.55 -28.19 -29.60
CA ALA A 385 -1.45 -29.57 -29.10
C ALA A 385 -0.27 -29.81 -28.16
N ASN A 386 0.81 -29.02 -28.29
CA ASN A 386 1.99 -29.05 -27.44
C ASN A 386 2.18 -27.66 -26.81
N PRO A 387 1.44 -27.33 -25.73
CA PRO A 387 1.52 -26.01 -25.10
C PRO A 387 2.96 -25.69 -24.68
N ARG A 388 3.41 -24.46 -24.95
CA ARG A 388 4.75 -23.94 -24.61
C ARG A 388 4.66 -22.74 -23.67
N GLY A 389 4.63 -23.01 -22.36
CA GLY A 389 4.48 -21.97 -21.34
C GLY A 389 5.58 -20.90 -21.38
N ASP A 390 6.80 -21.30 -21.74
CA ASP A 390 7.93 -20.39 -21.98
C ASP A 390 7.69 -19.46 -23.17
N SER A 391 7.13 -19.97 -24.27
CA SER A 391 6.77 -19.15 -25.43
C SER A 391 5.66 -18.15 -25.13
N LEU A 392 4.67 -18.54 -24.30
CA LEU A 392 3.64 -17.61 -23.84
C LEU A 392 4.23 -16.48 -22.99
N LEU A 393 5.10 -16.81 -22.03
CA LEU A 393 5.74 -15.77 -21.20
C LEU A 393 6.61 -14.84 -22.05
N LEU A 394 7.31 -15.37 -23.06
CA LEU A 394 8.05 -14.55 -24.02
C LEU A 394 7.14 -13.64 -24.85
N SER A 395 5.97 -14.12 -25.32
CA SER A 395 5.06 -13.30 -26.13
C SER A 395 4.42 -12.14 -25.37
N VAL A 396 4.37 -12.23 -24.04
CA VAL A 396 3.94 -11.15 -23.14
C VAL A 396 5.11 -10.44 -22.45
N ASN A 397 6.35 -10.67 -22.90
CA ASN A 397 7.57 -10.09 -22.34
C ASN A 397 7.78 -10.31 -20.83
N PHE A 398 7.24 -11.40 -20.29
CA PHE A 398 7.18 -11.68 -18.85
C PHE A 398 6.44 -10.60 -18.04
N ASP A 399 5.61 -9.76 -18.65
CA ASP A 399 4.75 -8.84 -17.89
C ASP A 399 3.84 -9.65 -16.95
N TYR A 400 3.69 -9.20 -15.71
CA TYR A 400 2.94 -9.89 -14.66
C TYR A 400 3.34 -11.34 -14.36
N PHE A 401 4.53 -11.83 -14.78
CA PHE A 401 4.85 -13.26 -14.63
C PHE A 401 4.80 -13.75 -13.17
N LYS A 402 5.29 -12.96 -12.19
CA LYS A 402 5.23 -13.34 -10.77
C LYS A 402 3.79 -13.52 -10.30
N LYS A 403 2.92 -12.57 -10.66
CA LYS A 403 1.48 -12.63 -10.38
C LYS A 403 0.84 -13.86 -11.03
N PHE A 404 1.16 -14.14 -12.29
CA PHE A 404 0.65 -15.34 -12.96
C PHE A 404 1.10 -16.63 -12.30
N ILE A 405 2.38 -16.74 -11.92
CA ILE A 405 2.94 -17.91 -11.21
C ILE A 405 2.28 -18.11 -9.86
N LYS A 406 2.09 -17.03 -9.09
CA LYS A 406 1.29 -17.08 -7.86
C LYS A 406 -0.11 -17.58 -8.12
N MET A 407 -0.82 -16.99 -9.08
CA MET A 407 -2.19 -17.42 -9.39
C MET A 407 -2.21 -18.91 -9.75
N ALA A 408 -1.29 -19.36 -10.61
CA ALA A 408 -1.17 -20.77 -10.95
C ALA A 408 -0.90 -21.63 -9.70
N ALA A 409 -0.11 -21.17 -8.73
CA ALA A 409 0.13 -21.89 -7.49
C ALA A 409 -1.13 -21.96 -6.59
N ASN A 410 -1.86 -20.84 -6.50
CA ASN A 410 -3.06 -20.70 -5.67
C ASN A 410 -4.26 -21.50 -6.20
N TYR A 411 -4.24 -21.86 -7.48
CA TYR A 411 -5.26 -22.68 -8.14
C TYR A 411 -4.74 -24.07 -8.56
N ASN A 412 -3.67 -24.57 -7.91
CA ASN A 412 -2.97 -25.84 -8.20
C ASN A 412 -2.76 -26.12 -9.71
N LYS A 413 -2.38 -25.10 -10.48
CA LYS A 413 -1.98 -25.16 -11.89
C LYS A 413 -0.50 -24.92 -12.14
N LEU A 414 0.27 -24.54 -11.12
CA LEU A 414 1.70 -24.23 -11.29
C LEU A 414 2.49 -25.40 -11.86
N ASP A 415 2.37 -26.60 -11.29
CA ASP A 415 3.03 -27.81 -11.79
C ASP A 415 2.64 -28.10 -13.25
N THR A 416 1.37 -27.88 -13.62
CA THR A 416 0.88 -28.10 -14.99
C THR A 416 1.51 -27.08 -15.95
N PHE A 417 1.58 -25.81 -15.55
CA PHE A 417 2.19 -24.76 -16.35
C PHE A 417 3.69 -25.00 -16.54
N ILE A 418 4.42 -25.32 -15.46
CA ILE A 418 5.86 -25.56 -15.49
C ILE A 418 6.21 -26.77 -16.37
N ARG A 419 5.39 -27.83 -16.36
CA ARG A 419 5.60 -29.00 -17.23
C ARG A 419 5.34 -28.72 -18.72
N SER A 420 4.72 -27.59 -19.05
CA SER A 420 4.51 -27.17 -20.44
C SER A 420 5.75 -26.52 -21.07
N MET A 421 6.89 -26.44 -20.39
CA MET A 421 8.12 -25.87 -20.92
C MET A 421 9.35 -26.73 -20.61
N PRO A 422 10.50 -26.54 -21.30
CA PRO A 422 11.72 -27.27 -21.02
C PRO A 422 12.20 -27.08 -19.58
N ALA A 423 12.80 -28.11 -18.99
CA ALA A 423 13.26 -28.09 -17.60
C ALA A 423 14.24 -26.93 -17.28
N ALA A 424 15.14 -26.58 -18.20
CA ALA A 424 16.04 -25.44 -18.02
C ALA A 424 15.29 -24.10 -17.94
N ASN A 425 14.21 -23.94 -18.70
CA ASN A 425 13.41 -22.72 -18.72
C ASN A 425 12.55 -22.61 -17.46
N SER A 426 12.00 -23.72 -16.96
CA SER A 426 11.26 -23.70 -15.70
C SER A 426 12.16 -23.46 -14.48
N GLU A 427 13.35 -24.05 -14.46
CA GLU A 427 14.36 -23.77 -13.42
C GLU A 427 14.77 -22.28 -13.43
N ALA A 428 14.99 -21.71 -14.63
CA ALA A 428 15.29 -20.29 -14.76
C ALA A 428 14.11 -19.39 -14.32
N LEU A 429 12.90 -19.72 -14.73
CA LEU A 429 11.67 -19.00 -14.33
C LEU A 429 11.51 -18.97 -12.81
N MET A 430 11.68 -20.11 -12.14
CA MET A 430 11.56 -20.18 -10.69
C MET A 430 12.72 -19.48 -9.96
N LYS A 431 13.91 -19.43 -10.56
CA LYS A 431 15.00 -18.58 -10.07
C LYS A 431 14.63 -17.10 -10.09
N TYR A 432 14.04 -16.61 -11.19
CA TYR A 432 13.58 -15.21 -11.28
C TYR A 432 12.38 -14.92 -10.38
N PHE A 433 11.50 -15.90 -10.16
CA PHE A 433 10.35 -15.78 -9.27
C PHE A 433 10.79 -15.45 -7.82
N VAL A 434 11.87 -16.08 -7.35
CA VAL A 434 12.43 -15.83 -6.00
C VAL A 434 13.51 -14.75 -5.93
N ALA A 435 13.78 -14.04 -7.04
CA ALA A 435 14.76 -12.96 -7.06
C ALA A 435 14.12 -11.59 -6.75
N ASN A 436 14.95 -10.68 -6.24
CA ASN A 436 14.59 -9.27 -5.97
C ASN A 436 13.40 -9.08 -5.02
N LEU A 437 13.20 -10.00 -4.07
CA LEU A 437 12.08 -9.93 -3.11
C LEU A 437 12.23 -8.76 -2.13
N ASP A 438 13.42 -8.18 -2.04
CA ASP A 438 13.77 -7.02 -1.22
C ASP A 438 13.53 -5.67 -1.90
N LYS A 439 13.40 -5.65 -3.24
CA LYS A 439 13.34 -4.42 -4.04
C LYS A 439 11.97 -3.73 -4.04
N GLY A 440 10.89 -4.46 -3.74
CA GLY A 440 9.54 -3.92 -3.65
C GLY A 440 9.32 -3.05 -2.40
N ASN A 441 8.29 -2.20 -2.40
CA ASN A 441 7.94 -1.39 -1.23
C ASN A 441 7.16 -2.18 -0.16
N ASN A 442 6.57 -3.33 -0.52
CA ASN A 442 5.82 -4.21 0.36
C ASN A 442 6.45 -5.61 0.40
N LEU A 443 5.85 -6.52 1.17
CA LEU A 443 6.29 -7.92 1.31
C LEU A 443 5.56 -8.87 0.36
N GLU A 444 4.73 -8.35 -0.54
CA GLU A 444 3.82 -9.16 -1.36
C GLU A 444 4.57 -10.22 -2.14
N ASP A 445 5.64 -9.85 -2.86
CA ASP A 445 6.48 -10.79 -3.60
C ASP A 445 7.07 -11.91 -2.72
N ALA A 446 7.54 -11.57 -1.51
CA ALA A 446 8.14 -12.56 -0.61
C ALA A 446 7.09 -13.51 -0.04
N THR A 447 5.94 -12.97 0.35
CA THR A 447 4.80 -13.75 0.80
C THR A 447 4.28 -14.66 -0.30
N ASP A 448 4.14 -14.15 -1.53
CA ASP A 448 3.71 -14.89 -2.72
C ASP A 448 4.65 -16.07 -3.03
N VAL A 449 5.96 -15.89 -2.82
CA VAL A 449 6.96 -16.95 -2.93
C VAL A 449 6.80 -18.01 -1.83
N ALA A 450 6.66 -17.59 -0.57
CA ALA A 450 6.41 -18.49 0.54
C ALA A 450 5.16 -19.36 0.28
N ASP A 451 4.12 -18.71 -0.23
CA ASP A 451 2.83 -19.30 -0.54
C ASP A 451 2.91 -20.35 -1.63
N SER A 452 3.54 -19.97 -2.74
CA SER A 452 3.66 -20.80 -3.94
C SER A 452 4.50 -22.05 -3.72
N TYR A 453 5.49 -21.98 -2.80
CA TYR A 453 6.36 -23.10 -2.48
C TYR A 453 5.57 -24.34 -2.03
N SER A 454 4.48 -24.13 -1.27
CA SER A 454 3.63 -25.22 -0.77
C SER A 454 2.83 -25.95 -1.86
N SER A 455 2.74 -25.39 -3.06
CA SER A 455 1.95 -25.92 -4.19
C SER A 455 2.79 -26.67 -5.23
N ILE A 456 4.11 -26.78 -5.01
CA ILE A 456 5.03 -27.47 -5.91
C ILE A 456 5.24 -28.90 -5.41
N ASN A 457 4.97 -29.91 -6.25
CA ASN A 457 5.20 -31.31 -5.89
C ASN A 457 6.55 -31.85 -6.39
N ASP A 458 7.17 -31.15 -7.35
CA ASP A 458 8.46 -31.56 -7.91
C ASP A 458 9.60 -31.29 -6.90
N LYS A 459 10.13 -32.38 -6.31
CA LYS A 459 11.23 -32.31 -5.34
C LYS A 459 12.49 -31.64 -5.88
N LYS A 460 12.81 -31.83 -7.17
CA LYS A 460 13.98 -31.20 -7.78
C LYS A 460 13.77 -29.70 -7.84
N LEU A 461 12.59 -29.26 -8.24
CA LEU A 461 12.23 -27.85 -8.30
C LEU A 461 12.21 -27.18 -6.92
N LEU A 462 11.63 -27.84 -5.91
CA LEU A 462 11.67 -27.38 -4.51
C LEU A 462 13.10 -27.17 -4.01
N THR A 463 14.00 -28.11 -4.34
CA THR A 463 15.43 -28.01 -4.00
C THR A 463 16.10 -26.84 -4.72
N THR A 464 15.81 -26.65 -6.01
CA THR A 464 16.32 -25.51 -6.80
C THR A 464 15.87 -24.18 -6.21
N ILE A 465 14.61 -24.05 -5.81
CA ILE A 465 14.07 -22.83 -5.20
C ILE A 465 14.74 -22.54 -3.86
N LEU A 466 14.88 -23.56 -3.00
CA LEU A 466 15.58 -23.43 -1.72
C LEU A 466 17.04 -22.95 -1.92
N ASN A 467 17.78 -23.58 -2.85
CA ASN A 467 19.15 -23.18 -3.16
C ASN A 467 19.23 -21.73 -3.65
N ASN A 468 18.28 -21.28 -4.48
CA ASN A 468 18.23 -19.89 -4.93
C ASN A 468 17.94 -18.93 -3.77
N VAL A 469 17.05 -19.28 -2.84
CA VAL A 469 16.80 -18.47 -1.63
C VAL A 469 18.07 -18.35 -0.78
N MET A 470 18.77 -19.46 -0.53
CA MET A 470 20.05 -19.45 0.20
C MET A 470 21.12 -18.60 -0.50
N GLN A 471 21.21 -18.63 -1.83
CA GLN A 471 22.13 -17.79 -2.59
C GLN A 471 21.80 -16.30 -2.46
N ASN A 472 20.51 -15.92 -2.55
CA ASN A 472 20.09 -14.53 -2.40
C ASN A 472 20.26 -14.02 -0.95
N GLU A 473 20.10 -14.89 0.05
CA GLU A 473 20.41 -14.59 1.45
C GLU A 473 21.89 -14.23 1.61
N GLN A 474 22.79 -15.11 1.14
CA GLN A 474 24.24 -14.90 1.24
C GLN A 474 24.69 -13.64 0.49
N GLN A 475 24.11 -13.39 -0.69
CA GLN A 475 24.37 -12.17 -1.45
C GLN A 475 23.92 -10.93 -0.68
N SER A 476 22.71 -10.95 -0.10
CA SER A 476 22.19 -9.83 0.69
C SER A 476 23.04 -9.53 1.92
N ILE A 477 23.55 -10.56 2.61
CA ILE A 477 24.48 -10.42 3.72
C ILE A 477 25.79 -9.76 3.25
N THR A 478 26.34 -10.24 2.13
CA THR A 478 27.59 -9.73 1.55
C THR A 478 27.45 -8.26 1.13
N ASP A 479 26.29 -7.88 0.59
CA ASP A 479 26.01 -6.52 0.11
C ASP A 479 25.59 -5.55 1.23
N GLY A 480 25.49 -6.01 2.48
CA GLY A 480 24.97 -5.21 3.60
C GLY A 480 23.49 -4.84 3.47
N ASN A 481 22.73 -5.59 2.66
CA ASN A 481 21.31 -5.39 2.44
C ASN A 481 20.47 -6.04 3.56
N SER A 482 20.29 -5.31 4.66
CA SER A 482 19.58 -5.81 5.84
C SER A 482 18.16 -6.33 5.53
N LYS A 483 17.42 -5.63 4.65
CA LYS A 483 16.07 -6.05 4.26
C LYS A 483 16.10 -7.38 3.52
N GLY A 484 17.01 -7.52 2.54
CA GLY A 484 17.20 -8.77 1.82
C GLY A 484 17.60 -9.93 2.72
N SER A 485 18.54 -9.71 3.64
CA SER A 485 18.99 -10.74 4.59
C SER A 485 17.84 -11.26 5.45
N ILE A 486 16.96 -10.38 5.94
CA ILE A 486 15.79 -10.78 6.73
C ILE A 486 14.81 -11.59 5.86
N ILE A 487 14.44 -11.07 4.68
CA ILE A 487 13.45 -11.73 3.81
C ILE A 487 13.94 -13.12 3.40
N TYR A 488 15.17 -13.22 2.89
CA TYR A 488 15.69 -14.48 2.38
C TYR A 488 16.01 -15.47 3.49
N GLY A 489 16.50 -15.02 4.65
CA GLY A 489 16.74 -15.89 5.81
C GLY A 489 15.45 -16.50 6.37
N LEU A 490 14.38 -15.70 6.46
CA LEU A 490 13.06 -16.21 6.87
C LEU A 490 12.52 -17.25 5.88
N LEU A 491 12.61 -16.99 4.57
CA LEU A 491 12.20 -17.96 3.55
C LEU A 491 13.03 -19.24 3.62
N ASN A 492 14.33 -19.14 3.86
CA ASN A 492 15.23 -20.29 4.00
C ASN A 492 14.79 -21.20 5.16
N GLU A 493 14.60 -20.63 6.37
CA GLU A 493 14.13 -21.39 7.54
C GLU A 493 12.76 -22.05 7.29
N ILE A 494 11.83 -21.31 6.69
CA ILE A 494 10.49 -21.81 6.36
C ILE A 494 10.57 -22.97 5.37
N PHE A 495 11.37 -22.86 4.31
CA PHE A 495 11.50 -23.91 3.30
C PHE A 495 12.21 -25.15 3.83
N LEU A 496 13.25 -24.98 4.64
CA LEU A 496 13.90 -26.09 5.33
C LEU A 496 12.94 -26.83 6.28
N SER A 497 12.04 -26.11 6.95
CA SER A 497 11.06 -26.72 7.84
C SER A 497 9.97 -27.54 7.12
N ALA A 498 9.73 -27.25 5.83
CA ALA A 498 8.76 -27.97 5.02
C ALA A 498 9.19 -29.43 4.79
N ASP A 499 10.51 -29.70 4.81
CA ASP A 499 11.03 -31.05 4.89
C ASP A 499 11.05 -31.54 6.34
N SER A 500 10.09 -32.41 6.66
CA SER A 500 9.94 -33.00 8.00
C SER A 500 11.18 -33.74 8.52
N THR A 501 12.12 -34.13 7.66
CA THR A 501 13.38 -34.78 8.07
C THR A 501 14.33 -33.82 8.79
N ASN A 502 14.21 -32.51 8.54
CA ASN A 502 15.03 -31.48 9.19
C ASN A 502 14.61 -31.20 10.64
N LYS A 503 13.40 -31.62 11.05
CA LYS A 503 12.89 -31.47 12.43
C LYS A 503 12.96 -30.04 12.98
N ILE A 504 12.78 -29.03 12.12
CA ILE A 504 12.80 -27.62 12.51
C ILE A 504 11.48 -27.23 13.16
N ASP A 505 11.55 -26.64 14.35
CA ASP A 505 10.43 -25.99 15.02
C ASP A 505 10.43 -24.50 14.68
N LEU A 506 9.50 -24.09 13.82
CA LEU A 506 9.40 -22.70 13.36
C LEU A 506 9.03 -21.72 14.46
N THR A 507 8.28 -22.17 15.48
CA THR A 507 7.88 -21.31 16.61
C THR A 507 9.14 -20.87 17.36
N THR A 508 10.00 -21.83 17.67
CA THR A 508 11.23 -21.59 18.43
C THR A 508 12.29 -20.89 17.58
N SER A 509 12.48 -21.32 16.33
CA SER A 509 13.49 -20.75 15.42
C SER A 509 13.22 -19.28 15.09
N LEU A 510 11.95 -18.95 14.82
CA LEU A 510 11.55 -17.60 14.40
C LEU A 510 11.16 -16.68 15.57
N GLY A 511 11.02 -17.23 16.78
CA GLY A 511 10.60 -16.47 17.97
C GLY A 511 9.16 -15.96 17.90
N ILE A 512 8.28 -16.67 17.19
CA ILE A 512 6.87 -16.31 17.01
C ILE A 512 5.97 -17.07 18.00
N PRO A 513 4.71 -16.64 18.23
CA PRO A 513 3.72 -17.45 18.96
C PRO A 513 3.51 -18.82 18.31
N SER A 514 3.08 -19.81 19.10
CA SER A 514 2.89 -21.18 18.61
C SER A 514 1.98 -21.20 17.38
N ILE A 515 2.46 -21.85 16.31
CA ILE A 515 1.67 -22.12 15.11
C ILE A 515 1.12 -23.55 15.08
N TYR A 516 1.52 -24.39 16.05
CA TYR A 516 1.19 -25.83 16.12
C TYR A 516 0.02 -26.14 17.06
N GLU A 517 -0.28 -25.23 17.98
CA GLU A 517 -1.34 -25.43 18.97
C GLU A 517 -1.85 -24.10 19.53
N ILE A 518 -3.06 -24.15 20.09
CA ILE A 518 -3.65 -23.03 20.83
C ILE A 518 -4.29 -23.54 22.12
N GLU A 519 -3.92 -22.89 23.23
CA GLU A 519 -4.48 -23.20 24.54
C GLU A 519 -5.93 -22.70 24.64
N ASN A 520 -6.79 -23.49 25.27
CA ASN A 520 -8.20 -23.13 25.44
C ASN A 520 -8.38 -21.78 26.16
N LYS A 521 -7.52 -21.47 27.14
CA LYS A 521 -7.53 -20.18 27.85
C LYS A 521 -7.29 -18.97 26.94
N ASN A 522 -6.57 -19.14 25.84
CA ASN A 522 -6.27 -18.06 24.90
C ASN A 522 -7.46 -17.72 23.99
N LEU A 523 -8.51 -18.55 24.01
CA LEU A 523 -9.77 -18.34 23.29
C LEU A 523 -10.85 -17.69 24.16
N ARG A 524 -10.58 -17.52 25.46
CA ARG A 524 -11.57 -17.03 26.42
C ARG A 524 -11.51 -15.50 26.50
N ASP A 525 -12.68 -14.89 26.61
CA ASP A 525 -12.81 -13.49 27.03
C ASP A 525 -12.63 -13.32 28.54
N ASP A 526 -12.75 -12.09 29.02
CA ASP A 526 -12.59 -11.73 30.44
C ASP A 526 -13.62 -12.41 31.37
N SER A 527 -14.75 -12.87 30.82
CA SER A 527 -15.76 -13.65 31.54
C SER A 527 -15.53 -15.16 31.42
N GLY A 528 -14.40 -15.59 30.87
CA GLY A 528 -14.07 -16.98 30.64
C GLY A 528 -14.88 -17.65 29.52
N ARG A 529 -15.59 -16.87 28.69
CA ARG A 529 -16.44 -17.38 27.59
C ARG A 529 -15.60 -17.51 26.33
N ILE A 530 -15.82 -18.57 25.56
CA ILE A 530 -15.32 -18.69 24.18
C ILE A 530 -16.47 -18.32 23.26
N VAL A 531 -16.34 -17.18 22.57
CA VAL A 531 -17.33 -16.67 21.63
C VAL A 531 -16.90 -17.03 20.21
N GLN A 532 -17.83 -17.61 19.45
CA GLN A 532 -17.65 -17.94 18.04
C GLN A 532 -18.70 -17.21 17.20
N GLN A 533 -18.31 -16.76 16.01
CA GLN A 533 -19.22 -16.24 15.01
C GLN A 533 -19.10 -17.03 13.71
N VAL A 534 -20.25 -17.45 13.18
CA VAL A 534 -20.35 -18.21 11.93
C VAL A 534 -21.17 -17.41 10.93
N PHE A 535 -20.57 -17.13 9.77
CA PHE A 535 -21.19 -16.40 8.67
C PHE A 535 -21.76 -17.39 7.66
N PHE A 536 -23.07 -17.35 7.44
CA PHE A 536 -23.79 -18.05 6.36
C PHE A 536 -24.35 -17.04 5.36
N TYR A 537 -24.55 -17.48 4.12
CA TYR A 537 -25.07 -16.65 3.03
C TYR A 537 -26.38 -17.21 2.48
N GLY A 538 -27.20 -16.33 1.93
CA GLY A 538 -28.57 -16.57 1.48
C GLY A 538 -28.74 -17.24 0.13
N ASP A 539 -27.65 -17.71 -0.45
CA ASP A 539 -27.63 -18.46 -1.70
C ASP A 539 -28.12 -19.91 -1.51
N ASP A 540 -28.22 -20.64 -2.60
CA ASP A 540 -28.72 -22.02 -2.59
C ASP A 540 -27.81 -22.94 -1.74
N ASP A 541 -26.48 -22.75 -1.78
CA ASP A 541 -25.53 -23.52 -0.97
C ASP A 541 -25.74 -23.29 0.53
N GLY A 542 -25.83 -22.03 0.96
CA GLY A 542 -26.03 -21.67 2.35
C GLY A 542 -27.37 -22.16 2.88
N LYS A 543 -28.46 -22.00 2.10
CA LYS A 543 -29.79 -22.54 2.45
C LYS A 543 -29.79 -24.07 2.55
N LEU A 544 -29.08 -24.76 1.64
CA LEU A 544 -28.99 -26.22 1.62
C LEU A 544 -28.25 -26.78 2.85
N HIS A 545 -27.15 -26.14 3.25
CA HIS A 545 -26.26 -26.67 4.29
C HIS A 545 -26.59 -26.20 5.72
N PHE A 546 -27.30 -25.07 5.88
CA PHE A 546 -27.63 -24.51 7.18
C PHE A 546 -28.46 -25.44 8.10
N PRO A 547 -29.48 -26.19 7.62
CA PRO A 547 -30.21 -27.13 8.47
C PRO A 547 -29.31 -28.22 9.06
N GLY A 548 -28.37 -28.74 8.27
CA GLY A 548 -27.40 -29.74 8.72
C GLY A 548 -26.47 -29.20 9.81
N PHE A 549 -26.05 -27.93 9.67
CA PHE A 549 -25.25 -27.24 10.68
C PHE A 549 -26.01 -27.10 12.01
N ILE A 550 -27.25 -26.60 11.99
CA ILE A 550 -28.06 -26.46 13.22
C ILE A 550 -28.33 -27.81 13.88
N ASN A 551 -28.63 -28.85 13.09
CA ASN A 551 -28.91 -30.19 13.60
C ASN A 551 -27.68 -30.91 14.18
N SER A 552 -26.46 -30.39 13.96
CA SER A 552 -25.24 -30.95 14.55
C SER A 552 -25.12 -30.70 16.07
N PHE A 553 -25.89 -29.76 16.61
CA PHE A 553 -25.85 -29.38 18.02
C PHE A 553 -26.89 -30.16 18.83
N SER A 554 -26.45 -31.23 19.49
CA SER A 554 -27.30 -32.07 20.35
C SER A 554 -27.88 -31.29 21.54
N SER A 555 -29.19 -31.43 21.78
CA SER A 555 -29.88 -30.81 22.92
C SER A 555 -29.39 -31.27 24.29
N LYS A 556 -28.63 -32.38 24.36
CA LYS A 556 -27.97 -32.86 25.58
C LYS A 556 -26.77 -32.01 26.00
N GLU A 557 -26.19 -31.26 25.05
CA GLU A 557 -24.95 -30.50 25.26
C GLU A 557 -25.10 -29.02 24.93
N TRP A 558 -26.13 -28.67 24.15
CA TRP A 558 -26.33 -27.33 23.61
C TRP A 558 -27.77 -26.88 23.77
N ARG A 559 -27.93 -25.60 24.11
CA ARG A 559 -29.19 -24.87 24.01
C ARG A 559 -29.17 -24.04 22.73
N VAL A 560 -30.04 -24.38 21.79
CA VAL A 560 -30.20 -23.67 20.51
C VAL A 560 -31.41 -22.73 20.61
N ILE A 561 -31.16 -21.43 20.47
CA ILE A 561 -32.18 -20.38 20.55
C ILE A 561 -32.31 -19.71 19.19
N GLN A 562 -33.45 -19.90 18.55
CA GLN A 562 -33.76 -19.22 17.29
C GLN A 562 -34.22 -17.78 17.53
N LYS A 563 -33.60 -16.83 16.84
CA LYS A 563 -34.06 -15.44 16.72
C LYS A 563 -34.58 -15.18 15.30
N LYS A 564 -35.03 -13.96 15.05
CA LYS A 564 -35.54 -13.54 13.73
C LYS A 564 -34.46 -13.68 12.66
N GLU A 565 -33.24 -13.20 12.92
CA GLU A 565 -32.18 -13.06 11.93
C GLU A 565 -30.95 -13.95 12.21
N TRP A 566 -30.85 -14.56 13.39
CA TRP A 566 -29.72 -15.42 13.78
C TRP A 566 -30.16 -16.53 14.75
N TYR A 567 -29.24 -17.43 15.08
CA TYR A 567 -29.34 -18.37 16.19
C TYR A 567 -28.27 -18.07 17.23
N GLU A 568 -28.62 -18.27 18.49
CA GLU A 568 -27.66 -18.34 19.60
C GLU A 568 -27.57 -19.79 20.07
N ILE A 569 -26.36 -20.36 20.05
CA ILE A 569 -26.12 -21.74 20.43
C ILE A 569 -25.17 -21.73 21.63
N ARG A 570 -25.68 -22.09 22.80
CA ARG A 570 -24.96 -21.99 24.08
C ARG A 570 -24.70 -23.37 24.65
N SER A 571 -23.46 -23.63 25.05
CA SER A 571 -23.12 -24.89 25.70
C SER A 571 -23.82 -25.03 27.06
N LEU A 572 -24.23 -26.25 27.39
CA LEU A 572 -24.74 -26.65 28.70
C LEU A 572 -23.66 -27.25 29.61
N LYS A 573 -22.49 -27.58 29.07
CA LYS A 573 -21.39 -28.28 29.76
C LYS A 573 -20.09 -27.48 29.84
N GLY A 574 -19.99 -26.37 29.14
CA GLY A 574 -18.85 -25.46 29.14
C GLY A 574 -19.30 -24.03 28.87
N ASN A 575 -18.35 -23.11 28.73
CA ASN A 575 -18.64 -21.68 28.52
C ASN A 575 -18.41 -21.27 27.06
N VAL A 576 -19.02 -22.02 26.12
CA VAL A 576 -18.86 -21.80 24.66
C VAL A 576 -20.16 -21.29 24.06
N TRP A 577 -20.11 -20.14 23.39
CA TRP A 577 -21.25 -19.45 22.79
C TRP A 577 -21.00 -19.29 21.29
N ILE A 578 -21.95 -19.72 20.47
CA ILE A 578 -21.87 -19.62 19.01
C ILE A 578 -23.02 -18.76 18.52
N PHE A 579 -22.68 -17.76 17.72
CA PHE A 579 -23.62 -16.87 17.05
C PHE A 579 -23.55 -17.12 15.55
N VAL A 580 -24.69 -17.37 14.93
CA VAL A 580 -24.76 -17.68 13.49
C VAL A 580 -25.94 -16.95 12.86
N ASN A 581 -25.68 -16.17 11.80
CA ASN A 581 -26.77 -15.53 11.06
C ASN A 581 -27.57 -16.58 10.27
N ARG A 582 -28.85 -16.31 10.03
CA ARG A 582 -29.67 -17.15 9.15
C ARG A 582 -29.31 -16.83 7.69
N PRO A 583 -29.30 -17.81 6.78
CA PRO A 583 -29.15 -17.59 5.34
C PRO A 583 -30.46 -17.05 4.76
N LEU A 584 -30.82 -15.82 5.13
CA LEU A 584 -31.99 -15.12 4.60
C LEU A 584 -31.77 -14.74 3.14
N ASP A 585 -32.80 -14.29 2.43
CA ASP A 585 -32.73 -14.03 0.98
C ASP A 585 -31.58 -13.06 0.60
N ASN A 586 -30.64 -13.57 -0.21
CA ASN A 586 -29.48 -12.83 -0.67
C ASN A 586 -29.83 -11.79 -1.74
N ASP A 587 -30.76 -12.10 -2.66
CA ASP A 587 -31.17 -11.16 -3.72
C ASP A 587 -31.83 -9.89 -3.13
N ALA A 588 -32.41 -10.04 -1.93
CA ALA A 588 -32.98 -8.96 -1.14
C ALA A 588 -32.01 -8.37 -0.09
N ASN A 589 -30.73 -8.78 -0.08
CA ASN A 589 -29.69 -8.39 0.91
C ASN A 589 -30.08 -8.62 2.38
N LEU A 590 -30.94 -9.61 2.66
CA LEU A 590 -31.44 -9.87 4.00
C LEU A 590 -30.44 -10.64 4.86
N ASP A 591 -29.62 -11.51 4.26
CA ASP A 591 -28.52 -12.20 4.94
C ASP A 591 -27.42 -11.21 5.36
N ASP A 592 -27.05 -10.28 4.48
CA ASP A 592 -26.07 -9.22 4.76
C ASP A 592 -26.53 -8.34 5.92
N SER A 593 -27.80 -7.90 5.86
CA SER A 593 -28.43 -7.14 6.94
C SER A 593 -28.42 -7.93 8.27
N ALA A 594 -28.71 -9.24 8.23
CA ALA A 594 -28.68 -10.10 9.40
C ALA A 594 -27.26 -10.23 10.00
N GLN A 595 -26.22 -10.28 9.17
CA GLN A 595 -24.82 -10.28 9.63
C GLN A 595 -24.47 -8.97 10.34
N VAL A 596 -24.82 -7.82 9.74
CA VAL A 596 -24.58 -6.49 10.33
C VAL A 596 -25.33 -6.33 11.66
N HIS A 597 -26.59 -6.75 11.73
CA HIS A 597 -27.38 -6.69 12.96
C HIS A 597 -26.83 -7.62 14.04
N LEU A 598 -26.34 -8.81 13.67
CA LEU A 598 -25.70 -9.72 14.61
C LEU A 598 -24.42 -9.13 15.21
N ASN A 599 -23.57 -8.49 14.40
CA ASN A 599 -22.37 -7.80 14.88
C ASN A 599 -22.74 -6.74 15.94
N ARG A 600 -23.67 -5.84 15.60
CA ARG A 600 -24.14 -4.81 16.54
C ARG A 600 -24.73 -5.39 17.83
N TYR A 601 -25.45 -6.51 17.73
CA TYR A 601 -25.99 -7.18 18.89
C TYR A 601 -24.88 -7.75 19.79
N MET A 602 -23.88 -8.41 19.22
CA MET A 602 -22.73 -8.91 19.99
C MET A 602 -21.92 -7.77 20.62
N GLU A 603 -21.66 -6.70 19.88
CA GLU A 603 -21.01 -5.48 20.39
C GLU A 603 -21.78 -4.87 21.57
N SER A 604 -23.12 -4.80 21.47
CA SER A 604 -23.96 -4.27 22.56
C SER A 604 -23.90 -5.10 23.85
N LEU A 605 -23.43 -6.34 23.76
CA LEU A 605 -23.24 -7.27 24.87
C LEU A 605 -21.76 -7.41 25.27
N ASP A 606 -20.87 -6.61 24.67
CA ASP A 606 -19.42 -6.70 24.85
C ASP A 606 -18.89 -8.12 24.59
N LEU A 607 -19.36 -8.72 23.50
CA LEU A 607 -18.94 -10.03 23.04
C LEU A 607 -18.00 -9.88 21.85
N HIS A 608 -16.75 -10.33 22.03
CA HIS A 608 -15.70 -10.32 21.00
C HIS A 608 -15.42 -11.74 20.52
N PRO A 609 -15.81 -12.13 19.29
CA PRO A 609 -15.61 -13.48 18.79
C PRO A 609 -14.12 -13.83 18.62
N SER A 610 -13.64 -14.76 19.44
CA SER A 610 -12.29 -15.35 19.31
C SER A 610 -12.16 -16.35 18.16
N VAL A 611 -13.29 -16.85 17.63
CA VAL A 611 -13.35 -17.82 16.53
C VAL A 611 -14.29 -17.31 15.45
N ILE A 612 -13.79 -17.19 14.23
CA ILE A 612 -14.56 -16.79 13.05
C ILE A 612 -14.63 -17.95 12.07
N VAL A 613 -15.82 -18.17 11.52
CA VAL A 613 -16.05 -19.23 10.54
C VAL A 613 -16.81 -18.65 9.35
N HIS A 614 -16.20 -18.72 8.17
CA HIS A 614 -16.82 -18.37 6.91
C HIS A 614 -17.45 -19.62 6.26
N ARG A 615 -18.78 -19.63 6.10
CA ARG A 615 -19.56 -20.65 5.38
C ARG A 615 -20.30 -20.01 4.20
N GLY A 616 -19.55 -19.72 3.16
CA GLY A 616 -20.06 -19.27 1.87
C GLY A 616 -19.10 -19.56 0.74
N HIS A 617 -19.49 -19.21 -0.48
CA HIS A 617 -18.60 -19.19 -1.63
C HIS A 617 -17.51 -18.12 -1.52
N SER A 618 -16.46 -18.27 -2.33
CA SER A 618 -15.27 -17.40 -2.32
C SER A 618 -15.56 -15.92 -2.55
N TYR A 619 -16.63 -15.60 -3.27
CA TYR A 619 -17.04 -14.22 -3.56
C TYR A 619 -17.73 -13.53 -2.38
N TRP A 620 -18.17 -14.29 -1.39
CA TRP A 620 -18.71 -13.76 -0.13
C TRP A 620 -17.63 -13.46 0.91
N LEU A 621 -16.45 -14.07 0.77
CA LEU A 621 -15.36 -13.97 1.73
C LEU A 621 -14.90 -12.53 2.01
N PRO A 622 -14.77 -11.62 1.02
CA PRO A 622 -14.44 -10.22 1.30
C PRO A 622 -15.38 -9.57 2.32
N GLY A 623 -16.69 -9.80 2.19
CA GLY A 623 -17.68 -9.27 3.15
C GLY A 623 -17.56 -9.88 4.56
N THR A 624 -17.09 -11.13 4.70
CA THR A 624 -16.74 -11.68 6.02
C THR A 624 -15.49 -11.02 6.58
N ILE A 625 -14.45 -10.83 5.76
CA ILE A 625 -13.18 -10.20 6.17
C ILE A 625 -13.44 -8.76 6.63
N ASP A 626 -14.26 -7.99 5.92
CA ASP A 626 -14.61 -6.62 6.31
C ASP A 626 -15.37 -6.52 7.65
N ARG A 627 -15.95 -7.64 8.11
CA ARG A 627 -16.80 -7.71 9.32
C ARG A 627 -16.15 -8.42 10.48
N MET A 628 -14.96 -9.00 10.28
CA MET A 628 -14.31 -9.78 11.32
C MET A 628 -13.68 -8.86 12.37
N PRO A 629 -13.71 -9.24 13.67
CA PRO A 629 -13.04 -8.48 14.72
C PRO A 629 -11.52 -8.58 14.57
N GLY A 630 -10.79 -7.55 15.02
CA GLY A 630 -9.32 -7.45 14.90
C GLY A 630 -8.50 -8.35 15.84
N ASP A 631 -9.15 -9.14 16.69
CA ASP A 631 -8.51 -9.94 17.73
C ASP A 631 -8.86 -11.43 17.67
N ALA A 632 -9.53 -11.88 16.60
CA ALA A 632 -9.85 -13.28 16.37
C ALA A 632 -8.59 -14.17 16.41
N LYS A 633 -8.71 -15.31 17.09
CA LYS A 633 -7.60 -16.26 17.30
C LYS A 633 -7.64 -17.44 16.35
N ILE A 634 -8.83 -17.87 15.93
CA ILE A 634 -9.03 -18.94 14.95
C ILE A 634 -9.94 -18.42 13.84
N VAL A 635 -9.52 -18.61 12.59
CA VAL A 635 -10.31 -18.26 11.41
C VAL A 635 -10.44 -19.49 10.52
N VAL A 636 -11.67 -19.91 10.22
CA VAL A 636 -11.96 -21.08 9.37
C VAL A 636 -12.63 -20.61 8.09
N LEU A 637 -11.93 -20.75 6.97
CA LEU A 637 -12.40 -20.38 5.64
C LEU A 637 -12.90 -21.62 4.91
N GLY A 638 -14.23 -21.82 4.92
CA GLY A 638 -14.89 -22.92 4.22
C GLY A 638 -15.14 -22.68 2.74
N SER A 639 -14.75 -21.53 2.21
CA SER A 639 -14.92 -21.13 0.80
C SER A 639 -13.79 -21.66 -0.08
N CYS A 640 -14.08 -21.88 -1.36
CA CYS A 640 -13.07 -22.19 -2.39
C CYS A 640 -11.94 -21.14 -2.43
N GLY A 641 -10.68 -21.58 -2.45
CA GLY A 641 -9.54 -20.67 -2.57
C GLY A 641 -9.45 -19.62 -1.46
N GLY A 642 -9.97 -19.91 -0.26
CA GLY A 642 -9.86 -19.02 0.90
C GLY A 642 -8.41 -18.66 1.24
N TYR A 643 -7.47 -19.54 0.86
CA TYR A 643 -6.02 -19.35 0.99
C TYR A 643 -5.48 -18.07 0.31
N LYS A 644 -6.19 -17.51 -0.68
CA LYS A 644 -5.74 -16.26 -1.37
C LYS A 644 -5.86 -15.01 -0.52
N ASN A 645 -6.68 -15.04 0.53
CA ASN A 645 -6.98 -13.86 1.35
C ASN A 645 -6.25 -13.90 2.70
N LEU A 646 -5.23 -14.75 2.83
CA LEU A 646 -4.45 -14.85 4.07
C LEU A 646 -3.83 -13.51 4.48
N ASN A 647 -3.30 -12.74 3.52
CA ASN A 647 -2.69 -11.43 3.80
C ASN A 647 -3.70 -10.46 4.41
N GLN A 648 -4.88 -10.33 3.79
CA GLN A 648 -5.94 -9.45 4.28
C GLN A 648 -6.42 -9.84 5.67
N ILE A 649 -6.52 -11.15 5.96
CA ILE A 649 -6.91 -11.64 7.27
C ILE A 649 -5.83 -11.34 8.32
N LEU A 650 -4.55 -11.45 7.96
CA LEU A 650 -3.44 -11.18 8.88
C LEU A 650 -3.22 -9.70 9.12
N ASP A 651 -3.60 -8.83 8.18
CA ASP A 651 -3.63 -7.38 8.40
C ASP A 651 -4.65 -7.01 9.49
N ILE A 652 -5.74 -7.78 9.61
CA ILE A 652 -6.79 -7.58 10.63
C ILE A 652 -6.46 -8.34 11.92
N CYS A 653 -6.04 -9.60 11.81
CA CYS A 653 -5.72 -10.50 12.92
C CYS A 653 -4.33 -11.12 12.76
N PRO A 654 -3.25 -10.39 13.12
CA PRO A 654 -1.88 -10.83 12.88
C PRO A 654 -1.54 -12.18 13.50
N ASP A 655 -2.15 -12.52 14.63
CA ASP A 655 -1.88 -13.75 15.38
C ASP A 655 -2.83 -14.91 15.05
N ALA A 656 -3.80 -14.72 14.16
CA ALA A 656 -4.81 -15.74 13.88
C ALA A 656 -4.19 -17.08 13.40
N HIS A 657 -4.80 -18.18 13.85
CA HIS A 657 -4.61 -19.50 13.30
C HIS A 657 -5.66 -19.72 12.20
N ILE A 658 -5.21 -19.79 10.96
CA ILE A 658 -6.11 -19.83 9.80
C ILE A 658 -6.19 -21.24 9.25
N ILE A 659 -7.41 -21.78 9.14
CA ILE A 659 -7.71 -22.95 8.33
C ILE A 659 -8.31 -22.46 7.02
N SER A 660 -7.75 -22.86 5.90
CA SER A 660 -8.15 -22.35 4.58
C SER A 660 -8.12 -23.44 3.52
N THR A 661 -8.73 -23.18 2.36
CA THR A 661 -8.72 -24.12 1.22
C THR A 661 -7.91 -23.57 0.05
N LYS A 662 -7.19 -24.44 -0.65
CA LYS A 662 -6.51 -24.11 -1.92
C LYS A 662 -7.50 -24.01 -3.06
N GLU A 663 -8.29 -25.05 -3.31
CA GLU A 663 -9.24 -25.06 -4.42
C GLU A 663 -10.68 -25.20 -3.97
N ILE A 664 -11.06 -26.35 -3.40
CA ILE A 664 -12.45 -26.66 -3.10
C ILE A 664 -12.74 -26.49 -1.62
N GLY A 665 -13.66 -25.57 -1.32
CA GLY A 665 -14.34 -25.48 -0.04
C GLY A 665 -15.70 -26.16 -0.12
N THR A 666 -15.97 -27.10 0.77
CA THR A 666 -17.25 -27.80 0.85
C THR A 666 -17.71 -27.98 2.30
N GLY A 667 -19.02 -27.82 2.53
CA GLY A 667 -19.63 -28.02 3.85
C GLY A 667 -19.45 -29.42 4.41
N GLN A 668 -19.27 -30.41 3.54
CA GLN A 668 -19.04 -31.80 3.96
C GLN A 668 -17.68 -31.98 4.66
N ILE A 669 -16.72 -31.09 4.40
CA ILE A 669 -15.41 -31.07 5.07
C ILE A 669 -15.37 -30.01 6.18
N THR A 670 -15.93 -28.81 5.96
CA THR A 670 -15.91 -27.76 6.99
C THR A 670 -16.68 -28.18 8.24
N GLN A 671 -17.77 -28.94 8.09
CA GLN A 671 -18.60 -29.36 9.22
C GLN A 671 -17.82 -30.28 10.20
N PRO A 672 -17.13 -31.37 9.77
CA PRO A 672 -16.26 -32.14 10.65
C PRO A 672 -15.17 -31.31 11.36
N ILE A 673 -14.57 -30.33 10.69
CA ILE A 673 -13.59 -29.42 11.30
C ILE A 673 -14.23 -28.62 12.45
N GLN A 674 -15.39 -28.00 12.18
CA GLN A 674 -16.12 -27.21 13.19
C GLN A 674 -16.58 -28.07 14.37
N ASN A 675 -17.01 -29.32 14.10
CA ASN A 675 -17.40 -30.25 15.15
C ASN A 675 -16.23 -30.58 16.07
N TYR A 676 -15.04 -30.86 15.50
CA TYR A 676 -13.84 -31.12 16.29
C TYR A 676 -13.44 -29.90 17.15
N LEU A 677 -13.44 -28.71 16.55
CA LEU A 677 -13.14 -27.45 17.23
C LEU A 677 -14.12 -27.21 18.38
N SER A 678 -15.42 -27.34 18.13
CA SER A 678 -16.47 -27.16 19.13
C SER A 678 -16.33 -28.12 20.30
N GLN A 679 -16.02 -29.40 20.03
CA GLN A 679 -15.80 -30.39 21.08
C GLN A 679 -14.54 -30.09 21.91
N SER A 680 -13.43 -29.74 21.26
CA SER A 680 -12.18 -29.38 21.96
C SER A 680 -12.36 -28.15 22.85
N MET A 681 -13.10 -27.14 22.35
CA MET A 681 -13.44 -25.95 23.13
C MET A 681 -14.34 -26.28 24.33
N LEU A 682 -15.33 -27.16 24.14
CA LEU A 682 -16.29 -27.57 25.17
C LEU A 682 -15.63 -28.40 26.28
N THR A 683 -14.67 -29.27 25.96
CA THR A 683 -13.92 -30.06 26.95
C THR A 683 -12.81 -29.28 27.65
N GLY A 684 -12.52 -28.05 27.21
CA GLY A 684 -11.41 -27.26 27.73
C GLY A 684 -10.03 -27.74 27.26
N SER A 685 -9.98 -28.62 26.26
CA SER A 685 -8.75 -29.20 25.76
C SER A 685 -7.95 -28.21 24.91
N LYS A 686 -6.61 -28.31 24.97
CA LYS A 686 -5.73 -27.65 24.01
C LYS A 686 -6.01 -28.17 22.61
N ILE A 687 -6.05 -27.28 21.63
CA ILE A 687 -6.19 -27.66 20.21
C ILE A 687 -4.78 -27.84 19.66
N VAL A 688 -4.43 -29.08 19.31
CA VAL A 688 -3.16 -29.42 18.64
C VAL A 688 -3.45 -29.68 17.17
N TRP A 689 -2.97 -28.81 16.28
CA TRP A 689 -3.37 -28.84 14.86
C TRP A 689 -2.96 -30.13 14.17
N LYS A 690 -1.77 -30.67 14.48
CA LYS A 690 -1.27 -31.93 13.92
C LYS A 690 -2.15 -33.12 14.32
N ASP A 691 -2.62 -33.16 15.57
CA ASP A 691 -3.47 -34.24 16.07
C ASP A 691 -4.86 -34.17 15.42
N MET A 692 -5.45 -32.97 15.37
CA MET A 692 -6.70 -32.73 14.66
C MET A 692 -6.61 -33.18 13.19
N TRP A 693 -5.55 -32.77 12.48
CA TRP A 693 -5.36 -33.15 11.08
C TRP A 693 -5.14 -34.66 10.89
N SER A 694 -4.45 -35.32 11.81
CA SER A 694 -4.26 -36.77 11.79
C SER A 694 -5.59 -37.52 11.96
N ILE A 695 -6.43 -37.08 12.89
CA ILE A 695 -7.75 -37.67 13.15
C ILE A 695 -8.68 -37.46 11.96
N LEU A 696 -8.76 -36.24 11.44
CA LEU A 696 -9.61 -35.91 10.29
C LEU A 696 -9.12 -36.64 9.03
N SER A 697 -7.81 -36.67 8.76
CA SER A 697 -7.24 -37.43 7.64
C SER A 697 -7.61 -38.90 7.67
N LYS A 698 -7.52 -39.57 8.84
CA LYS A 698 -7.93 -40.97 9.00
C LYS A 698 -9.43 -41.18 8.79
N THR A 699 -10.24 -40.16 9.06
CA THR A 699 -11.68 -40.18 8.86
C THR A 699 -12.01 -40.07 7.38
N PHE A 700 -11.48 -39.06 6.70
CA PHE A 700 -11.75 -38.82 5.29
C PHE A 700 -11.11 -39.86 4.37
N SER A 701 -9.94 -40.40 4.71
CA SER A 701 -9.32 -41.47 3.91
C SER A 701 -10.19 -42.72 3.77
N LYS A 702 -11.15 -42.91 4.69
CA LYS A 702 -12.11 -44.03 4.69
C LYS A 702 -13.48 -43.66 4.11
N ASP A 703 -13.71 -42.40 3.74
CA ASP A 703 -14.98 -41.98 3.14
C ASP A 703 -15.12 -42.63 1.74
N PRO A 704 -16.27 -43.23 1.39
CA PRO A 704 -16.46 -43.87 0.09
C PRO A 704 -16.42 -42.87 -1.08
N SER A 705 -16.77 -41.59 -0.86
CA SER A 705 -16.76 -40.56 -1.90
C SER A 705 -15.34 -40.13 -2.25
N ARG A 706 -14.95 -40.31 -3.52
CA ARG A 706 -13.66 -39.79 -4.02
C ARG A 706 -13.60 -38.27 -3.95
N GLU A 707 -14.69 -37.60 -4.29
CA GLU A 707 -14.77 -36.14 -4.27
C GLU A 707 -14.49 -35.56 -2.88
N LYS A 708 -15.00 -36.19 -1.81
CA LYS A 708 -14.71 -35.77 -0.44
C LYS A 708 -13.25 -36.01 -0.06
N ARG A 709 -12.67 -37.14 -0.48
CA ARG A 709 -11.24 -37.42 -0.25
C ARG A 709 -10.38 -36.35 -0.91
N ASP A 710 -10.63 -36.08 -2.18
CA ASP A 710 -9.90 -35.09 -2.96
C ASP A 710 -10.12 -33.67 -2.38
N SER A 711 -11.34 -33.34 -1.91
CA SER A 711 -11.64 -32.05 -1.26
C SER A 711 -10.95 -31.86 0.09
N TRP A 712 -10.66 -32.93 0.85
CA TRP A 712 -9.92 -32.82 2.11
C TRP A 712 -8.46 -32.40 1.88
N ASP A 713 -7.85 -32.92 0.80
CA ASP A 713 -6.46 -32.61 0.46
C ASP A 713 -6.25 -31.12 0.11
N ASP A 714 -7.33 -30.40 -0.25
CA ASP A 714 -7.32 -28.96 -0.48
C ASP A 714 -7.28 -28.12 0.80
N TYR A 715 -7.64 -28.68 1.96
CA TYR A 715 -7.62 -27.93 3.22
C TYR A 715 -6.20 -27.84 3.77
N ILE A 716 -5.82 -26.63 4.17
CA ILE A 716 -4.51 -26.29 4.71
C ILE A 716 -4.64 -25.94 6.20
N PRO A 717 -3.93 -26.65 7.09
CA PRO A 717 -3.90 -26.32 8.51
C PRO A 717 -3.01 -25.11 8.81
N PRO A 718 -3.16 -24.45 9.97
CA PRO A 718 -2.41 -23.25 10.34
C PRO A 718 -0.88 -23.40 10.20
N TYR A 719 -0.33 -24.54 10.61
CA TYR A 719 1.11 -24.80 10.57
C TYR A 719 1.68 -25.06 9.16
N LYS A 720 0.83 -25.08 8.12
CA LYS A 720 1.23 -25.20 6.72
C LYS A 720 1.00 -23.92 5.91
N ASN A 721 0.46 -22.85 6.53
CA ASN A 721 0.29 -21.56 5.86
C ASN A 721 1.62 -20.79 5.88
N LEU A 722 2.52 -21.11 4.95
CA LEU A 722 3.89 -20.57 4.94
C LEU A 722 3.91 -19.03 4.80
N ALA A 723 2.99 -18.46 4.02
CA ALA A 723 2.78 -17.02 3.91
C ALA A 723 2.45 -16.37 5.27
N ALA A 724 1.54 -16.97 6.03
CA ALA A 724 1.14 -16.46 7.35
C ALA A 724 2.29 -16.52 8.36
N ILE A 725 3.06 -17.61 8.32
CA ILE A 725 4.25 -17.78 9.16
C ILE A 725 5.31 -16.75 8.80
N PHE A 726 5.54 -16.50 7.51
CA PHE A 726 6.47 -15.50 7.02
C PHE A 726 6.12 -14.09 7.52
N ILE A 727 4.87 -13.65 7.36
CA ILE A 727 4.41 -12.32 7.82
C ILE A 727 4.60 -12.17 9.33
N LYS A 728 4.16 -13.16 10.12
CA LYS A 728 4.34 -13.17 11.59
C LYS A 728 5.81 -13.04 11.98
N ALA A 729 6.68 -13.81 11.35
CA ALA A 729 8.11 -13.80 11.65
C ALA A 729 8.81 -12.51 11.21
N TYR A 730 8.42 -11.95 10.07
CA TYR A 730 8.95 -10.69 9.59
C TYR A 730 8.60 -9.53 10.53
N ASN A 731 7.32 -9.42 10.92
CA ASN A 731 6.88 -8.40 11.88
C ASN A 731 7.62 -8.55 13.21
N LYS A 732 7.80 -9.80 13.69
CA LYS A 732 8.55 -10.06 14.92
C LYS A 732 10.02 -9.63 14.84
N LYS A 733 10.68 -9.86 13.71
CA LYS A 733 12.06 -9.41 13.48
C LYS A 733 12.16 -7.89 13.48
N LEU A 734 11.18 -7.19 12.91
CA LEU A 734 11.16 -5.72 12.93
C LEU A 734 10.98 -5.14 14.34
N GLU A 735 10.19 -5.78 15.21
CA GLU A 735 10.08 -5.36 16.62
C GLU A 735 11.40 -5.48 17.40
N SER A 736 12.31 -6.33 16.94
CA SER A 736 13.58 -6.62 17.60
C SER A 736 14.77 -5.77 17.12
N LEU A 737 14.57 -4.98 16.06
CA LEU A 737 15.53 -4.02 15.50
C LEU A 737 15.26 -2.63 16.04
#